data_AF-A0A930MMW6-F1
#
_entry.id   AF-A0A930MMW6-F1
#
_cell.length_a   1.000
_cell.length_b   1.000
_cell.length_c   1.000
_cell.angle_alpha   90.00
_cell.angle_beta   90.00
_cell.angle_gamma   90.00
#
_symmetry.space_group_name_H-M   'P 1'
#
loop_
_entity.id
_entity.type
_entity.pdbx_description
1 polymer ?
#
loop_
_entity_poly.entity_id
_entity_poly.type
_entity_poly.pdbx_seq_one_letter_code
_entity_poly.pdbx_strand_id
1 'polypeptide(L)'
;GAITNAGNNGTVGGLGDNEGNRVTASGETTVTNLYAGYTAGTGNVQGNLAAISGNAAIAKSYGGYSAHATGTGTVENNGVSVGGGTLTDVYGGASVGSGAVKDNVVSLNGGTAVNAYGGFATGSGKAIGNSVEVDGATVTGAIYGANTTNGEAKENDVTISGGAIGTATTRGTITGAQTADGLATGNSVTLTGGVLHANVYAAKTTGNGTAQGNFISLGDDEHRDLTATASTDFSDANLYGADLHNATTSSGNNDLKVYAKNVAVHLVSGFNNYRFDIARGITDGTKMLTITQDGFGSAIDGSQIKIENKEKLMEKGNPGGRITLVQGDSSNPLRFTNNTNKRVDLTNQDGYKNIEYVLELSPDTLDETAETGVSKAEALLLTYAKFKDNVWNYDATQDPSERNEIFGGISYYKNDTDNNNLTVDGVKKDLEAAYGGKTNGLANATNNHVVIKNTNTPVTSVAGKIKKVIGGYTQASYTVNNDVETAGVAAKNEAVVYDGTVSEGLYGGYAKGNKGKARSNKAIVGGGSVANVYGGIATENGGEATENQAEIYGGTVTNVYGGAVDKVDAAATKNKVQVRGGKVTTEVAGARAVYDTTPAATHTLSNGNTVMLGSEEPTRALDMNVAGASIYGTDYRDVTSGVAGTPELTFDSASDQIKDNELIVTTTGVSAKKVRNFDSYTFVLGDNFENKDTMLTLTEAGGFGTVSNAASNPAVKVDWGKVKANTSKLTDRRGGGIHGRNNFTLMQEVVPGTGGAISYPNDLAFANYTDTAGIAELDRVYEKKMTADVAPAAGSTDTAANKVLLELNRFRNDEVTHKGTEAQTPTEVYGGYSGYDHTEKVSGVLTTLGTTTESNILNIEGIANGTTLKAYGGYTGGAHGGSKDNTVHINLEKLPGNVASGDLDSVYGGYAEGANAGAV
;
A
#
# COMPACT_ATOMS: atom_id res chain seq x y z
N GLY A 1 4.96 69.57 -19.39
CA GLY A 1 6.26 70.24 -19.49
C GLY A 1 7.04 69.88 -18.26
N ALA A 2 8.29 69.42 -18.41
CA ALA A 2 9.18 69.15 -17.29
C ALA A 2 9.50 70.46 -16.57
N ILE A 3 9.32 70.52 -15.24
CA ILE A 3 9.83 71.65 -14.47
C ILE A 3 11.33 71.41 -14.27
N THR A 4 12.13 72.19 -14.97
CA THR A 4 13.58 72.19 -14.84
C THR A 4 13.99 73.05 -13.66
N ASN A 5 14.64 72.45 -12.67
CA ASN A 5 15.32 73.21 -11.63
C ASN A 5 16.78 73.45 -12.02
N ALA A 6 17.03 74.56 -12.73
CA ALA A 6 18.37 74.94 -13.15
C ALA A 6 19.07 75.73 -12.02
N GLY A 7 19.72 75.01 -11.09
CA GLY A 7 20.72 75.60 -10.20
C GLY A 7 20.33 75.89 -8.75
N ASN A 8 19.23 75.35 -8.21
CA ASN A 8 18.91 75.46 -6.77
C ASN A 8 18.91 74.07 -6.05
N ASN A 9 18.88 74.08 -4.71
CA ASN A 9 18.92 72.87 -3.86
C ASN A 9 17.54 72.25 -3.56
N GLY A 10 16.46 72.72 -4.19
CA GLY A 10 15.09 72.27 -3.98
C GLY A 10 14.72 70.99 -4.74
N THR A 11 13.67 70.32 -4.26
CA THR A 11 13.15 69.07 -4.84
C THR A 11 12.36 69.32 -6.14
N VAL A 12 12.54 68.45 -7.14
CA VAL A 12 11.73 68.38 -8.36
C VAL A 12 10.73 67.23 -8.23
N GLY A 13 9.45 67.58 -8.03
CA GLY A 13 8.38 66.65 -7.68
C GLY A 13 8.21 66.51 -6.15
N GLY A 14 7.69 65.38 -5.70
CA GLY A 14 7.41 65.10 -4.29
C GLY A 14 6.87 63.69 -4.08
N LEU A 15 6.92 63.22 -2.83
CA LEU A 15 6.51 61.85 -2.44
C LEU A 15 5.05 61.77 -1.96
N GLY A 16 4.39 62.90 -1.71
CA GLY A 16 2.96 62.91 -1.39
C GLY A 16 2.08 62.65 -2.62
N ASP A 17 0.83 62.29 -2.36
CA ASP A 17 -0.15 62.04 -3.42
C ASP A 17 -0.30 63.26 -4.34
N ASN A 18 -0.05 63.05 -5.63
CA ASN A 18 -0.06 64.09 -6.67
C ASN A 18 0.99 65.21 -6.53
N GLU A 19 2.00 65.04 -5.68
CA GLU A 19 3.12 65.98 -5.58
C GLU A 19 4.19 65.76 -6.68
N GLY A 20 4.10 64.64 -7.39
CA GLY A 20 4.98 64.28 -8.51
C GLY A 20 4.55 64.86 -9.87
N ASN A 21 5.52 65.14 -10.74
CA ASN A 21 5.23 65.60 -12.10
C ASN A 21 4.81 64.45 -13.01
N ARG A 22 3.89 64.70 -13.96
CA ARG A 22 3.47 63.72 -14.96
C ARG A 22 3.63 64.27 -16.38
N VAL A 23 4.17 63.46 -17.28
CA VAL A 23 4.24 63.77 -18.71
C VAL A 23 3.69 62.61 -19.53
N THR A 24 2.93 62.92 -20.58
CA THR A 24 2.36 61.91 -21.49
C THR A 24 2.81 62.16 -22.92
N ALA A 25 3.27 61.12 -23.60
CA ALA A 25 3.57 61.13 -25.03
C ALA A 25 2.68 60.08 -25.73
N SER A 26 1.97 60.49 -26.78
CA SER A 26 1.03 59.62 -27.51
C SER A 26 0.90 60.04 -28.97
N GLY A 27 0.48 59.11 -29.84
CA GLY A 27 0.33 59.35 -31.28
C GLY A 27 1.65 59.32 -32.05
N GLU A 28 1.68 59.87 -33.27
CA GLU A 28 2.90 59.96 -34.09
C GLU A 28 3.77 61.16 -33.67
N THR A 29 4.45 61.05 -32.52
CA THR A 29 5.33 62.11 -32.00
C THR A 29 6.78 61.66 -31.96
N THR A 30 7.70 62.47 -32.47
CA THR A 30 9.15 62.24 -32.31
C THR A 30 9.72 63.14 -31.20
N VAL A 31 10.35 62.55 -30.19
CA VAL A 31 10.92 63.27 -29.04
C VAL A 31 12.36 62.81 -28.80
N THR A 32 13.32 63.74 -28.79
CA THR A 32 14.71 63.39 -28.50
C THR A 32 14.91 63.05 -27.02
N ASN A 33 14.44 63.91 -26.11
CA ASN A 33 14.51 63.64 -24.68
C ASN A 33 13.18 63.98 -24.02
N LEU A 34 12.56 63.00 -23.37
CA LEU A 34 11.36 63.15 -22.57
C LEU A 34 11.75 63.12 -21.09
N TYR A 35 11.44 64.17 -20.34
CA TYR A 35 11.70 64.25 -18.90
C TYR A 35 10.37 64.42 -18.15
N ALA A 36 10.08 63.57 -17.17
CA ALA A 36 9.03 63.82 -16.20
C ALA A 36 9.56 64.72 -15.07
N GLY A 37 10.75 64.43 -14.54
CA GLY A 37 11.51 65.29 -13.61
C GLY A 37 12.94 65.55 -14.09
N TYR A 38 13.40 66.80 -13.99
CA TYR A 38 14.75 67.21 -14.38
C TYR A 38 15.36 68.25 -13.42
N THR A 39 16.56 68.01 -12.92
CA THR A 39 17.35 69.01 -12.19
C THR A 39 18.78 69.10 -12.72
N ALA A 40 19.29 70.33 -12.79
CA ALA A 40 20.72 70.61 -12.97
C ALA A 40 21.37 71.16 -11.68
N GLY A 41 20.60 71.22 -10.58
CA GLY A 41 21.06 71.58 -9.23
C GLY A 41 21.37 70.38 -8.34
N THR A 42 21.53 70.60 -7.04
CA THR A 42 21.90 69.53 -6.07
C THR A 42 20.72 68.90 -5.34
N GLY A 43 19.49 69.37 -5.58
CA GLY A 43 18.27 68.89 -4.93
C GLY A 43 17.75 67.54 -5.44
N ASN A 44 16.73 67.00 -4.77
CA ASN A 44 16.16 65.68 -5.06
C ASN A 44 15.26 65.69 -6.32
N VAL A 45 15.04 64.54 -6.94
CA VAL A 45 14.06 64.34 -8.03
C VAL A 45 13.15 63.18 -7.64
N GLN A 46 11.90 63.47 -7.30
CA GLN A 46 11.04 62.54 -6.56
C GLN A 46 9.63 62.40 -7.17
N GLY A 47 9.10 61.18 -7.25
CA GLY A 47 7.67 60.94 -7.53
C GLY A 47 7.20 61.18 -8.97
N ASN A 48 8.11 61.37 -9.93
CA ASN A 48 7.74 61.80 -11.28
C ASN A 48 7.43 60.62 -12.23
N LEU A 49 6.47 60.77 -13.14
CA LEU A 49 6.03 59.71 -14.06
C LEU A 49 5.99 60.15 -15.53
N ALA A 50 6.62 59.40 -16.42
CA ALA A 50 6.43 59.50 -17.87
C ALA A 50 5.53 58.36 -18.38
N ALA A 51 4.43 58.69 -19.07
CA ALA A 51 3.52 57.73 -19.67
C ALA A 51 3.57 57.82 -21.20
N ILE A 52 3.86 56.71 -21.88
CA ILE A 52 4.13 56.66 -23.32
C ILE A 52 3.20 55.65 -23.96
N SER A 53 2.55 56.01 -25.07
CA SER A 53 1.57 55.17 -25.76
C SER A 53 1.50 55.47 -27.26
N GLY A 54 0.72 54.68 -28.02
CA GLY A 54 0.56 54.87 -29.46
C GLY A 54 1.85 54.57 -30.24
N ASN A 55 2.20 55.42 -31.21
CA ASN A 55 3.34 55.23 -32.12
C ASN A 55 4.47 56.25 -31.87
N ALA A 56 4.62 56.73 -30.63
CA ALA A 56 5.62 57.75 -30.31
C ALA A 56 7.04 57.20 -30.50
N ALA A 57 7.91 57.96 -31.16
CA ALA A 57 9.33 57.65 -31.32
C ALA A 57 10.17 58.50 -30.35
N ILE A 58 10.77 57.89 -29.33
CA ILE A 58 11.45 58.60 -28.24
C ILE A 58 12.89 58.12 -28.12
N ALA A 59 13.88 58.99 -28.33
CA ALA A 59 15.27 58.56 -28.17
C ALA A 59 15.60 58.29 -26.70
N LYS A 60 15.35 59.24 -25.78
CA LYS A 60 15.55 59.02 -24.34
C LYS A 60 14.35 59.43 -23.52
N SER A 61 13.95 58.61 -22.56
CA SER A 61 12.89 58.93 -21.60
C SER A 61 13.38 58.78 -20.18
N TYR A 62 12.98 59.72 -19.32
CA TYR A 62 13.40 59.80 -17.93
C TYR A 62 12.18 60.04 -17.02
N GLY A 63 11.93 59.14 -16.08
CA GLY A 63 11.05 59.41 -14.94
C GLY A 63 11.66 60.53 -14.10
N GLY A 64 12.92 60.36 -13.67
CA GLY A 64 13.70 61.41 -13.02
C GLY A 64 15.12 61.51 -13.56
N TYR A 65 15.64 62.73 -13.75
CA TYR A 65 17.02 62.95 -14.15
C TYR A 65 17.71 64.06 -13.35
N SER A 66 18.84 63.72 -12.72
CA SER A 66 19.77 64.66 -12.10
C SER A 66 21.05 64.76 -12.93
N ALA A 67 21.23 65.89 -13.60
CA ALA A 67 22.35 66.14 -14.50
C ALA A 67 23.59 66.72 -13.81
N HIS A 68 23.53 67.01 -12.50
CA HIS A 68 24.60 67.72 -11.79
C HIS A 68 25.69 66.75 -11.30
N ALA A 69 26.90 66.85 -11.84
CA ALA A 69 28.01 65.94 -11.57
C ALA A 69 28.47 65.90 -10.09
N THR A 70 28.28 67.00 -9.35
CA THR A 70 28.56 67.07 -7.90
C THR A 70 27.29 67.06 -7.06
N GLY A 71 26.15 66.66 -7.64
CA GLY A 71 24.86 66.65 -6.98
C GLY A 71 24.75 65.51 -5.97
N THR A 72 24.28 65.82 -4.76
CA THR A 72 24.05 64.83 -3.69
C THR A 72 22.57 64.47 -3.53
N GLY A 73 21.67 65.14 -4.24
CA GLY A 73 20.23 64.93 -4.21
C GLY A 73 19.83 63.53 -4.71
N THR A 74 18.83 62.96 -4.05
CA THR A 74 18.33 61.61 -4.33
C THR A 74 17.33 61.62 -5.48
N VAL A 75 17.43 60.65 -6.38
CA VAL A 75 16.48 60.39 -7.47
C VAL A 75 15.63 59.19 -7.07
N GLU A 76 14.40 59.42 -6.61
CA GLU A 76 13.57 58.35 -6.02
C GLU A 76 12.11 58.31 -6.43
N ASN A 77 11.52 57.11 -6.42
CA ASN A 77 10.09 56.90 -6.69
C ASN A 77 9.63 57.52 -8.02
N ASN A 78 10.52 57.58 -9.01
CA ASN A 78 10.17 58.03 -10.35
C ASN A 78 9.87 56.82 -11.24
N GLY A 79 9.11 57.01 -12.32
CA GLY A 79 8.90 55.93 -13.25
C GLY A 79 8.61 56.32 -14.69
N VAL A 80 8.69 55.30 -15.54
CA VAL A 80 8.29 55.36 -16.95
C VAL A 80 7.37 54.18 -17.26
N SER A 81 6.20 54.46 -17.80
CA SER A 81 5.24 53.45 -18.25
C SER A 81 5.09 53.53 -19.76
N VAL A 82 5.35 52.43 -20.46
CA VAL A 82 5.31 52.32 -21.93
C VAL A 82 4.23 51.32 -22.32
N GLY A 83 3.13 51.80 -22.90
CA GLY A 83 2.08 50.97 -23.51
C GLY A 83 2.21 50.82 -25.03
N GLY A 84 3.12 51.56 -25.67
CA GLY A 84 3.35 51.55 -27.11
C GLY A 84 4.45 52.53 -27.53
N GLY A 85 4.89 52.46 -28.80
CA GLY A 85 5.90 53.35 -29.38
C GLY A 85 7.24 52.66 -29.66
N THR A 86 8.22 53.44 -30.10
CA THR A 86 9.59 52.99 -30.38
C THR A 86 10.57 53.85 -29.59
N LEU A 87 11.25 53.25 -28.62
CA LEU A 87 12.13 53.93 -27.69
C LEU A 87 13.58 53.45 -27.84
N THR A 88 14.56 54.33 -27.69
CA THR A 88 15.96 53.90 -27.59
C THR A 88 16.31 53.60 -26.14
N ASP A 89 16.40 54.61 -25.27
CA ASP A 89 16.75 54.44 -23.86
C ASP A 89 15.61 54.87 -22.93
N VAL A 90 15.28 54.00 -21.96
CA VAL A 90 14.24 54.24 -20.95
C VAL A 90 14.84 54.22 -19.56
N TYR A 91 14.70 55.31 -18.81
CA TYR A 91 15.26 55.46 -17.48
C TYR A 91 14.15 55.76 -16.47
N GLY A 92 13.94 54.89 -15.48
CA GLY A 92 13.08 55.18 -14.33
C GLY A 92 13.64 56.36 -13.55
N GLY A 93 14.92 56.25 -13.16
CA GLY A 93 15.71 57.33 -12.57
C GLY A 93 17.16 57.34 -13.06
N ALA A 94 17.72 58.53 -13.27
CA ALA A 94 19.12 58.69 -13.66
C ALA A 94 19.82 59.81 -12.89
N SER A 95 21.07 59.58 -12.44
CA SER A 95 21.89 60.56 -11.73
C SER A 95 23.33 60.55 -12.21
N VAL A 96 23.87 61.74 -12.48
CA VAL A 96 25.30 61.92 -12.81
C VAL A 96 26.16 62.12 -11.55
N GLY A 97 25.54 62.56 -10.45
CA GLY A 97 26.21 62.90 -9.19
C GLY A 97 26.40 61.73 -8.22
N SER A 98 26.64 62.06 -6.94
CA SER A 98 26.82 61.09 -5.85
C SER A 98 25.54 60.78 -5.07
N GLY A 99 24.43 61.44 -5.40
CA GLY A 99 23.11 61.14 -4.83
C GLY A 99 22.60 59.74 -5.19
N ALA A 100 21.84 59.13 -4.28
CA ALA A 100 21.28 57.79 -4.48
C ALA A 100 20.19 57.78 -5.58
N VAL A 101 20.11 56.69 -6.31
CA VAL A 101 19.02 56.38 -7.27
C VAL A 101 18.24 55.21 -6.69
N LYS A 102 17.04 55.46 -6.17
CA LYS A 102 16.31 54.43 -5.43
C LYS A 102 14.83 54.31 -5.79
N ASP A 103 14.28 53.10 -5.71
CA ASP A 103 12.84 52.86 -5.85
C ASP A 103 12.23 53.40 -7.16
N ASN A 104 13.02 53.47 -8.24
CA ASN A 104 12.54 53.92 -9.55
C ASN A 104 12.10 52.74 -10.41
N VAL A 105 11.04 52.92 -11.19
CA VAL A 105 10.35 51.83 -11.92
C VAL A 105 10.25 52.11 -13.41
N VAL A 106 10.54 51.12 -14.24
CA VAL A 106 10.18 51.14 -15.67
C VAL A 106 9.22 49.99 -15.97
N SER A 107 8.01 50.29 -16.47
CA SER A 107 7.05 49.26 -16.88
C SER A 107 6.84 49.29 -18.39
N LEU A 108 7.16 48.18 -19.07
CA LEU A 108 7.10 48.00 -20.53
C LEU A 108 5.97 47.03 -20.91
N ASN A 109 4.77 47.58 -21.10
CA ASN A 109 3.53 46.85 -21.40
C ASN A 109 3.28 46.68 -22.90
N GLY A 110 4.02 47.39 -23.76
CA GLY A 110 3.89 47.29 -25.22
C GLY A 110 4.89 48.16 -25.98
N GLY A 111 4.93 48.01 -27.31
CA GLY A 111 5.87 48.74 -28.17
C GLY A 111 7.27 48.14 -28.19
N THR A 112 8.28 48.95 -28.55
CA THR A 112 9.68 48.53 -28.66
C THR A 112 10.58 49.47 -27.86
N ALA A 113 11.56 48.91 -27.14
CA ALA A 113 12.65 49.65 -26.52
C ALA A 113 14.00 49.03 -26.91
N VAL A 114 15.07 49.82 -27.01
CA VAL A 114 16.42 49.25 -27.13
C VAL A 114 16.96 48.92 -25.74
N ASN A 115 17.02 49.90 -24.83
CA ASN A 115 17.51 49.72 -23.47
C ASN A 115 16.52 50.22 -22.43
N ALA A 116 16.49 49.56 -21.28
CA ALA A 116 15.69 49.96 -20.12
C ALA A 116 16.52 49.88 -18.84
N TYR A 117 16.36 50.89 -17.99
CA TYR A 117 17.09 51.04 -16.73
C TYR A 117 16.11 51.46 -15.64
N GLY A 118 15.91 50.64 -14.61
CA GLY A 118 15.18 51.07 -13.41
C GLY A 118 15.90 52.25 -12.76
N GLY A 119 17.20 52.05 -12.47
CA GLY A 119 18.12 53.09 -12.01
C GLY A 119 19.41 53.18 -12.82
N PHE A 120 19.88 54.39 -13.11
CA PHE A 120 21.14 54.64 -13.82
C PHE A 120 22.00 55.68 -13.10
N ALA A 121 23.15 55.28 -12.55
CA ALA A 121 24.04 56.16 -11.78
C ALA A 121 25.46 56.18 -12.37
N THR A 122 25.84 57.27 -13.04
CA THR A 122 27.20 57.34 -13.63
C THR A 122 28.26 57.84 -12.64
N GLY A 123 27.84 58.51 -11.56
CA GLY A 123 28.70 58.95 -10.47
C GLY A 123 28.92 57.88 -9.39
N SER A 124 29.21 58.30 -8.15
CA SER A 124 29.41 57.39 -7.01
C SER A 124 28.12 57.06 -6.23
N GLY A 125 26.96 57.44 -6.76
CA GLY A 125 25.67 57.20 -6.13
C GLY A 125 25.28 55.73 -6.05
N LYS A 126 24.66 55.34 -4.93
CA LYS A 126 24.10 53.99 -4.73
C LYS A 126 22.83 53.80 -5.57
N ALA A 127 22.60 52.59 -6.06
CA ALA A 127 21.38 52.18 -6.76
C ALA A 127 20.63 51.12 -5.94
N ILE A 128 19.48 51.47 -5.36
CA ILE A 128 18.78 50.64 -4.38
C ILE A 128 17.31 50.46 -4.74
N GLY A 129 16.79 49.23 -4.80
CA GLY A 129 15.33 49.02 -4.94
C GLY A 129 14.73 49.42 -6.29
N ASN A 130 15.53 49.63 -7.33
CA ASN A 130 15.01 50.00 -8.65
C ASN A 130 14.53 48.78 -9.42
N SER A 131 13.49 48.92 -10.24
CA SER A 131 12.91 47.82 -10.99
C SER A 131 12.64 48.11 -12.46
N VAL A 132 12.68 47.05 -13.27
CA VAL A 132 12.13 47.03 -14.64
C VAL A 132 11.16 45.87 -14.78
N GLU A 133 9.96 46.15 -15.26
CA GLU A 133 8.89 45.18 -15.51
C GLU A 133 8.60 45.13 -17.01
N VAL A 134 8.55 43.93 -17.59
CA VAL A 134 8.21 43.72 -19.02
C VAL A 134 7.07 42.72 -19.12
N ASP A 135 5.95 43.15 -19.69
CA ASP A 135 4.74 42.33 -19.84
C ASP A 135 4.35 42.12 -21.32
N GLY A 136 4.65 43.10 -22.20
CA GLY A 136 4.22 43.01 -23.61
C GLY A 136 5.14 43.68 -24.63
N ALA A 137 6.21 44.35 -24.19
CA ALA A 137 7.12 45.05 -25.10
C ALA A 137 8.15 44.12 -25.75
N THR A 138 8.68 44.56 -26.90
CA THR A 138 9.91 44.01 -27.48
C THR A 138 11.12 44.83 -27.01
N VAL A 139 12.11 44.18 -26.39
CA VAL A 139 13.37 44.84 -25.99
C VAL A 139 14.53 44.24 -26.76
N THR A 140 15.20 45.03 -27.60
CA THR A 140 16.25 44.50 -28.51
C THR A 140 17.66 44.58 -27.95
N GLY A 141 17.89 45.40 -26.91
CA GLY A 141 19.20 45.64 -26.30
C GLY A 141 19.26 45.13 -24.85
N ALA A 142 19.47 46.03 -23.90
CA ALA A 142 19.77 45.66 -22.51
C ALA A 142 18.73 46.17 -21.50
N ILE A 143 18.40 45.32 -20.52
CA ILE A 143 17.54 45.62 -19.39
C ILE A 143 18.38 45.56 -18.11
N TYR A 144 18.31 46.61 -17.32
CA TYR A 144 18.97 46.71 -16.03
C TYR A 144 17.96 47.11 -14.95
N GLY A 145 17.83 46.32 -13.88
CA GLY A 145 17.17 46.80 -12.67
C GLY A 145 17.92 48.04 -12.15
N ALA A 146 19.26 47.96 -12.11
CA ALA A 146 20.13 49.12 -12.01
C ALA A 146 21.46 48.98 -12.74
N ASN A 147 22.05 50.10 -13.13
CA ASN A 147 23.42 50.19 -13.63
C ASN A 147 24.14 51.38 -12.97
N THR A 148 25.21 51.10 -12.23
CA THR A 148 26.02 52.10 -11.52
C THR A 148 27.51 51.93 -11.84
N THR A 149 28.29 53.01 -11.80
CA THR A 149 29.75 52.92 -12.00
C THR A 149 30.42 52.44 -10.71
N ASN A 150 30.35 53.22 -9.62
CA ASN A 150 31.10 52.93 -8.39
C ASN A 150 30.20 52.67 -7.17
N GLY A 151 28.89 52.86 -7.32
CA GLY A 151 27.95 52.73 -6.22
C GLY A 151 27.65 51.27 -5.87
N GLU A 152 27.18 51.07 -4.65
CA GLU A 152 26.49 49.85 -4.24
C GLU A 152 25.22 49.66 -5.09
N ALA A 153 24.99 48.45 -5.56
CA ALA A 153 23.79 48.06 -6.31
C ALA A 153 23.02 47.01 -5.49
N LYS A 154 21.96 47.44 -4.80
CA LYS A 154 21.28 46.63 -3.80
C LYS A 154 19.79 46.46 -4.09
N GLU A 155 19.28 45.25 -3.95
CA GLU A 155 17.82 44.96 -3.99
C GLU A 155 17.13 45.48 -5.27
N ASN A 156 17.83 45.52 -6.41
CA ASN A 156 17.22 45.90 -7.69
C ASN A 156 16.64 44.67 -8.40
N ASP A 157 15.53 44.85 -9.11
CA ASP A 157 14.76 43.75 -9.70
C ASP A 157 14.56 43.95 -11.21
N VAL A 158 14.48 42.83 -11.93
CA VAL A 158 13.90 42.80 -13.28
C VAL A 158 12.87 41.69 -13.34
N THR A 159 11.64 42.02 -13.71
CA THR A 159 10.56 41.04 -13.88
C THR A 159 10.14 40.97 -15.35
N ILE A 160 10.16 39.77 -15.93
CA ILE A 160 9.68 39.48 -17.28
C ILE A 160 8.49 38.52 -17.20
N SER A 161 7.31 39.05 -17.49
CA SER A 161 6.04 38.31 -17.50
C SER A 161 5.52 38.05 -18.91
N GLY A 162 6.02 38.79 -19.89
CA GLY A 162 5.70 38.59 -21.30
C GLY A 162 6.57 39.44 -22.24
N GLY A 163 6.16 39.55 -23.50
CA GLY A 163 6.94 40.23 -24.54
C GLY A 163 8.09 39.40 -25.11
N ALA A 164 9.03 40.08 -25.79
CA ALA A 164 10.15 39.45 -26.48
C ALA A 164 11.46 40.18 -26.18
N ILE A 165 12.49 39.45 -25.74
CA ILE A 165 13.81 40.02 -25.42
C ILE A 165 14.85 39.48 -26.40
N GLY A 166 15.53 40.39 -27.10
CA GLY A 166 16.46 40.05 -28.16
C GLY A 166 15.77 39.46 -29.39
N THR A 167 16.56 38.83 -30.24
CA THR A 167 16.14 38.12 -31.45
C THR A 167 16.98 36.86 -31.61
N ALA A 168 16.53 35.91 -32.42
CA ALA A 168 17.28 34.69 -32.72
C ALA A 168 18.70 34.93 -33.28
N THR A 169 18.98 36.10 -33.85
CA THR A 169 20.32 36.47 -34.38
C THR A 169 21.11 37.42 -33.49
N THR A 170 20.47 38.06 -32.52
CA THR A 170 21.09 39.07 -31.68
C THR A 170 20.50 38.98 -30.28
N ARG A 171 21.31 38.48 -29.36
CA ARG A 171 20.91 38.29 -27.97
C ARG A 171 20.74 39.62 -27.24
N GLY A 172 19.62 39.76 -26.56
CA GLY A 172 19.44 40.81 -25.56
C GLY A 172 20.23 40.51 -24.29
N THR A 173 20.27 41.48 -23.38
CA THR A 173 20.85 41.31 -22.05
C THR A 173 19.85 41.68 -20.98
N ILE A 174 19.73 40.86 -19.94
CA ILE A 174 18.91 41.13 -18.76
C ILE A 174 19.83 41.08 -17.55
N THR A 175 19.80 42.07 -16.70
CA THR A 175 20.70 42.15 -15.54
C THR A 175 19.96 42.73 -14.34
N GLY A 176 19.87 41.98 -13.24
CA GLY A 176 19.27 42.48 -11.99
C GLY A 176 19.95 43.78 -11.55
N ALA A 177 21.29 43.75 -11.43
CA ALA A 177 22.07 44.98 -11.40
C ALA A 177 23.52 44.85 -11.88
N GLN A 178 24.08 45.97 -12.35
CA GLN A 178 25.48 46.10 -12.74
C GLN A 178 26.19 47.18 -11.91
N THR A 179 27.41 46.88 -11.45
CA THR A 179 28.33 47.86 -10.83
C THR A 179 29.76 47.65 -11.33
N ALA A 180 30.59 48.68 -11.49
CA ALA A 180 32.01 48.45 -11.80
C ALA A 180 32.77 48.02 -10.55
N ASP A 181 32.76 48.86 -9.51
CA ASP A 181 33.59 48.67 -8.31
C ASP A 181 32.78 48.49 -7.00
N GLY A 182 31.45 48.56 -7.06
CA GLY A 182 30.59 48.44 -5.88
C GLY A 182 30.25 47.00 -5.47
N LEU A 183 29.45 46.88 -4.40
CA LEU A 183 28.82 45.62 -3.97
C LEU A 183 27.47 45.47 -4.67
N ALA A 184 27.29 44.41 -5.46
CA ALA A 184 26.02 43.99 -6.03
C ALA A 184 25.37 42.92 -5.15
N THR A 185 24.33 43.27 -4.39
CA THR A 185 23.71 42.34 -3.43
C THR A 185 22.19 42.36 -3.39
N GLY A 186 21.59 41.16 -3.27
CA GLY A 186 20.13 41.02 -3.18
C GLY A 186 19.39 41.39 -4.47
N ASN A 187 20.09 41.51 -5.61
CA ASN A 187 19.46 41.83 -6.89
C ASN A 187 18.83 40.57 -7.50
N SER A 188 17.74 40.77 -8.24
CA SER A 188 16.94 39.68 -8.78
C SER A 188 16.56 39.84 -10.24
N VAL A 189 16.36 38.70 -10.89
CA VAL A 189 15.63 38.61 -12.15
C VAL A 189 14.54 37.55 -11.99
N THR A 190 13.29 37.92 -12.23
CA THR A 190 12.12 37.02 -12.14
C THR A 190 11.55 36.80 -13.54
N LEU A 191 11.42 35.53 -13.94
CA LEU A 191 10.96 35.12 -15.27
C LEU A 191 9.68 34.29 -15.15
N THR A 192 8.54 34.89 -15.50
CA THR A 192 7.21 34.24 -15.45
C THR A 192 6.56 34.08 -16.82
N GLY A 193 7.09 34.72 -17.86
CA GLY A 193 6.65 34.50 -19.25
C GLY A 193 7.49 35.25 -20.30
N GLY A 194 7.08 35.13 -21.57
CA GLY A 194 7.71 35.79 -22.72
C GLY A 194 8.74 34.94 -23.48
N VAL A 195 9.26 35.47 -24.58
CA VAL A 195 10.26 34.83 -25.45
C VAL A 195 11.63 35.46 -25.22
N LEU A 196 12.61 34.66 -24.77
CA LEU A 196 13.94 35.14 -24.40
C LEU A 196 15.03 34.57 -25.32
N HIS A 197 15.61 35.47 -26.11
CA HIS A 197 16.91 35.28 -26.76
C HIS A 197 17.93 36.15 -26.02
N ALA A 198 18.37 35.74 -24.83
CA ALA A 198 19.07 36.66 -23.92
C ALA A 198 20.13 36.03 -23.01
N ASN A 199 21.16 36.82 -22.69
CA ASN A 199 22.02 36.55 -21.55
C ASN A 199 21.40 37.21 -20.31
N VAL A 200 21.12 36.40 -19.29
CA VAL A 200 20.45 36.82 -18.06
C VAL A 200 21.42 36.70 -16.90
N TYR A 201 21.67 37.81 -16.22
CA TYR A 201 22.60 37.90 -15.10
C TYR A 201 21.84 38.32 -13.84
N ALA A 202 21.98 37.59 -12.73
CA ALA A 202 21.46 38.09 -11.45
C ALA A 202 22.18 39.40 -11.06
N ALA A 203 23.50 39.43 -11.27
CA ALA A 203 24.33 40.62 -11.14
C ALA A 203 25.58 40.55 -12.03
N LYS A 204 26.14 41.72 -12.36
CA LYS A 204 27.36 41.86 -13.16
C LYS A 204 28.32 42.86 -12.52
N THR A 205 29.62 42.52 -12.46
CA THR A 205 30.68 43.44 -12.08
C THR A 205 31.68 43.68 -13.22
N THR A 206 31.93 44.94 -13.57
CA THR A 206 32.83 45.30 -14.70
C THR A 206 34.21 45.80 -14.27
N GLY A 207 34.42 46.02 -12.97
CA GLY A 207 35.68 46.41 -12.33
C GLY A 207 36.04 45.48 -11.18
N ASN A 208 36.43 46.01 -10.02
CA ASN A 208 36.83 45.23 -8.84
C ASN A 208 35.69 44.99 -7.84
N GLY A 209 34.45 45.22 -8.26
CA GLY A 209 33.25 45.00 -7.44
C GLY A 209 32.98 43.53 -7.11
N THR A 210 32.08 43.29 -6.16
CA THR A 210 31.67 41.94 -5.71
C THR A 210 30.19 41.69 -5.97
N ALA A 211 29.78 40.44 -6.21
CA ALA A 211 28.38 40.06 -6.40
C ALA A 211 27.96 38.89 -5.50
N GLN A 212 27.10 39.14 -4.52
CA GLN A 212 26.68 38.13 -3.53
C GLN A 212 25.18 38.20 -3.18
N GLY A 213 24.57 37.05 -2.94
CA GLY A 213 23.16 36.98 -2.52
C GLY A 213 22.16 37.39 -3.60
N ASN A 214 22.55 37.37 -4.87
CA ASN A 214 21.68 37.70 -6.00
C ASN A 214 20.98 36.43 -6.49
N PHE A 215 19.82 36.55 -7.15
CA PHE A 215 19.12 35.37 -7.63
C PHE A 215 18.41 35.55 -8.97
N ILE A 216 18.24 34.45 -9.68
CA ILE A 216 17.31 34.35 -10.82
C ILE A 216 16.16 33.42 -10.39
N SER A 217 14.93 33.82 -10.64
CA SER A 217 13.73 33.03 -10.39
C SER A 217 13.08 32.59 -11.70
N LEU A 218 12.84 31.29 -11.83
CA LEU A 218 12.07 30.66 -12.91
C LEU A 218 10.68 30.32 -12.37
N GLY A 219 9.71 31.18 -12.68
CA GLY A 219 8.40 31.20 -12.05
C GLY A 219 8.39 31.88 -10.68
N ASP A 220 7.22 31.86 -10.05
CA ASP A 220 6.93 32.36 -8.71
C ASP A 220 5.77 31.54 -8.08
N ASP A 221 5.18 32.00 -6.97
CA ASP A 221 4.09 31.30 -6.29
C ASP A 221 2.79 31.18 -7.12
N GLU A 222 2.55 32.11 -8.05
CA GLU A 222 1.38 32.15 -8.92
C GLU A 222 1.63 31.45 -10.27
N HIS A 223 2.90 31.40 -10.72
CA HIS A 223 3.34 30.87 -12.01
C HIS A 223 4.15 29.57 -11.84
N ARG A 224 3.45 28.46 -11.56
CA ARG A 224 4.07 27.13 -11.32
C ARG A 224 4.18 26.24 -12.56
N ASP A 225 3.66 26.68 -13.70
CA ASP A 225 3.74 25.98 -14.98
C ASP A 225 3.99 27.00 -16.10
N LEU A 226 5.22 27.04 -16.61
CA LEU A 226 5.61 27.99 -17.64
C LEU A 226 5.19 27.57 -19.07
N THR A 227 4.43 26.48 -19.21
CA THR A 227 3.78 26.10 -20.49
C THR A 227 2.31 26.52 -20.57
N ALA A 228 1.71 27.00 -19.47
CA ALA A 228 0.32 27.44 -19.44
C ALA A 228 0.08 28.72 -20.26
N THR A 229 1.12 29.53 -20.47
CA THR A 229 1.13 30.69 -21.36
C THR A 229 1.71 30.31 -22.72
N ALA A 230 0.89 30.33 -23.78
CA ALA A 230 1.26 29.91 -25.13
C ALA A 230 2.41 30.68 -25.79
N SER A 231 2.95 31.71 -25.13
CA SER A 231 4.02 32.60 -25.62
C SER A 231 5.29 32.58 -24.76
N THR A 232 5.44 31.62 -23.83
CA THR A 232 6.65 31.49 -23.00
C THR A 232 7.68 30.57 -23.64
N ASP A 233 8.89 31.07 -23.89
CA ASP A 233 10.02 30.27 -24.39
C ASP A 233 11.35 30.85 -23.88
N PHE A 234 12.02 30.10 -23.00
CA PHE A 234 13.33 30.44 -22.45
C PHE A 234 14.47 29.58 -23.03
N SER A 235 14.20 28.77 -24.05
CA SER A 235 15.13 27.76 -24.57
C SER A 235 16.42 28.35 -25.15
N ASP A 236 16.42 29.63 -25.54
CA ASP A 236 17.60 30.41 -25.95
C ASP A 236 17.99 31.48 -24.90
N ALA A 237 17.75 31.20 -23.61
CA ALA A 237 18.24 32.01 -22.50
C ALA A 237 19.50 31.38 -21.87
N ASN A 238 20.52 32.20 -21.60
CA ASN A 238 21.69 31.81 -20.80
C ASN A 238 21.56 32.44 -19.43
N LEU A 239 21.59 31.64 -18.37
CA LEU A 239 21.43 32.11 -17.00
C LEU A 239 22.78 32.12 -16.27
N TYR A 240 23.11 33.25 -15.67
CA TYR A 240 24.35 33.47 -14.94
C TYR A 240 24.07 34.01 -13.54
N GLY A 241 24.56 33.31 -12.51
CA GLY A 241 24.41 33.77 -11.12
C GLY A 241 25.21 35.04 -10.82
N ALA A 242 26.40 35.17 -11.42
CA ALA A 242 27.14 36.42 -11.48
C ALA A 242 28.12 36.41 -12.66
N ASP A 243 28.36 37.56 -13.29
CA ASP A 243 29.45 37.79 -14.24
C ASP A 243 30.48 38.73 -13.60
N LEU A 244 31.65 38.19 -13.26
CA LEU A 244 32.70 38.91 -12.53
C LEU A 244 33.88 39.23 -13.45
N HIS A 245 34.26 40.51 -13.52
CA HIS A 245 35.48 40.91 -14.22
C HIS A 245 36.77 40.33 -13.60
N ASN A 246 36.80 40.17 -12.26
CA ASN A 246 37.91 39.58 -11.53
C ASN A 246 37.45 38.43 -10.62
N ALA A 247 37.79 37.20 -11.01
CA ALA A 247 37.40 35.96 -10.32
C ALA A 247 37.91 35.81 -8.87
N THR A 248 38.87 36.64 -8.42
CA THR A 248 39.39 36.61 -7.04
C THR A 248 38.50 37.34 -6.04
N THR A 249 37.48 38.07 -6.51
CA THR A 249 36.48 38.72 -5.68
C THR A 249 35.35 37.74 -5.40
N SER A 250 35.11 37.40 -4.13
CA SER A 250 34.16 36.36 -3.72
C SER A 250 32.73 36.63 -4.23
N SER A 251 32.20 35.76 -5.09
CA SER A 251 30.76 35.62 -5.31
C SER A 251 30.18 34.52 -4.43
N GLY A 252 29.59 34.92 -3.30
CA GLY A 252 28.95 34.01 -2.36
C GLY A 252 27.42 34.04 -2.47
N ASN A 253 26.77 32.89 -2.31
CA ASN A 253 25.32 32.74 -2.15
C ASN A 253 24.43 33.27 -3.31
N ASN A 254 24.88 33.19 -4.56
CA ASN A 254 23.99 33.46 -5.69
C ASN A 254 23.11 32.23 -5.99
N ASP A 255 21.81 32.43 -6.15
CA ASP A 255 20.82 31.35 -6.19
C ASP A 255 20.09 31.30 -7.54
N LEU A 256 19.98 30.11 -8.14
CA LEU A 256 18.94 29.85 -9.13
C LEU A 256 17.74 29.25 -8.39
N LYS A 257 16.60 29.94 -8.43
CA LYS A 257 15.34 29.48 -7.84
C LYS A 257 14.40 28.97 -8.92
N VAL A 258 13.90 27.76 -8.77
CA VAL A 258 13.00 27.10 -9.73
C VAL A 258 11.69 26.79 -9.04
N TYR A 259 10.66 27.58 -9.35
CA TYR A 259 9.30 27.41 -8.82
C TYR A 259 8.41 26.62 -9.78
N ALA A 260 8.66 26.73 -11.08
CA ALA A 260 7.80 26.19 -12.12
C ALA A 260 8.26 24.85 -12.70
N LYS A 261 7.31 24.13 -13.31
CA LYS A 261 7.57 23.00 -14.20
C LYS A 261 7.69 23.40 -15.66
N ASN A 262 8.23 22.47 -16.45
CA ASN A 262 8.38 22.55 -17.90
C ASN A 262 9.25 23.72 -18.37
N VAL A 263 10.26 24.10 -17.59
CA VAL A 263 11.18 25.17 -17.95
C VAL A 263 12.33 24.59 -18.78
N ALA A 264 12.64 25.22 -19.92
CA ALA A 264 13.80 24.88 -20.74
C ALA A 264 14.67 26.10 -20.95
N VAL A 265 15.98 25.96 -20.74
CA VAL A 265 16.98 27.03 -20.93
C VAL A 265 18.18 26.52 -21.72
N HIS A 266 18.91 27.43 -22.36
CA HIS A 266 20.07 27.06 -23.12
C HIS A 266 21.19 26.62 -22.19
N LEU A 267 21.66 27.52 -21.31
CA LEU A 267 22.82 27.34 -20.44
C LEU A 267 22.53 27.87 -19.04
N VAL A 268 23.12 27.22 -18.02
CA VAL A 268 23.10 27.67 -16.62
C VAL A 268 24.53 27.65 -16.07
N SER A 269 24.99 28.76 -15.48
CA SER A 269 26.34 28.83 -14.90
C SER A 269 26.46 29.89 -13.79
N GLY A 270 27.54 29.82 -13.00
CA GLY A 270 27.90 30.88 -12.04
C GLY A 270 27.00 30.98 -10.79
N PHE A 271 26.25 29.94 -10.45
CA PHE A 271 25.43 29.88 -9.23
C PHE A 271 26.10 29.10 -8.10
N ASN A 272 25.85 29.53 -6.87
CA ASN A 272 26.30 28.84 -5.66
C ASN A 272 25.27 27.84 -5.14
N ASN A 273 23.96 28.14 -5.28
CA ASN A 273 22.89 27.21 -4.93
C ASN A 273 21.85 27.10 -6.05
N TYR A 274 21.26 25.90 -6.16
CA TYR A 274 20.16 25.60 -7.06
C TYR A 274 18.98 25.14 -6.21
N ARG A 275 17.95 25.99 -6.11
CA ARG A 275 16.80 25.80 -5.23
C ARG A 275 15.59 25.36 -6.03
N PHE A 276 15.02 24.22 -5.67
CA PHE A 276 13.78 23.71 -6.25
C PHE A 276 12.67 23.81 -5.22
N ASP A 277 11.65 24.62 -5.53
CA ASP A 277 10.48 24.78 -4.69
C ASP A 277 9.39 23.79 -5.11
N ILE A 278 9.17 22.79 -4.26
CA ILE A 278 8.23 21.71 -4.53
C ILE A 278 6.87 22.00 -3.86
N ALA A 279 6.13 23.00 -4.34
CA ALA A 279 4.77 23.27 -3.87
C ALA A 279 3.67 22.70 -4.79
N ARG A 280 2.41 23.06 -4.50
CA ARG A 280 1.19 22.51 -5.13
C ARG A 280 1.28 22.60 -6.66
N GLY A 281 1.17 21.45 -7.34
CA GLY A 281 1.17 21.35 -8.81
C GLY A 281 2.37 20.62 -9.41
N ILE A 282 3.43 20.39 -8.62
CA ILE A 282 4.54 19.49 -8.95
C ILE A 282 4.19 18.09 -8.41
N THR A 283 3.94 17.14 -9.29
CA THR A 283 3.48 15.78 -8.96
C THR A 283 4.42 14.71 -9.53
N ASP A 284 4.14 13.43 -9.25
CA ASP A 284 4.82 12.30 -9.90
C ASP A 284 4.92 12.49 -11.43
N GLY A 285 6.08 12.18 -12.00
CA GLY A 285 6.40 12.34 -13.43
C GLY A 285 6.72 13.77 -13.87
N THR A 286 6.63 14.79 -13.00
CA THR A 286 6.88 16.18 -13.38
C THR A 286 8.36 16.46 -13.68
N LYS A 287 8.61 17.30 -14.67
CA LYS A 287 9.93 17.84 -15.02
C LYS A 287 10.01 19.32 -14.70
N MET A 288 10.97 19.75 -13.88
CA MET A 288 11.13 21.15 -13.49
C MET A 288 11.99 21.92 -14.49
N LEU A 289 13.30 21.67 -14.52
CA LEU A 289 14.25 22.37 -15.38
C LEU A 289 14.87 21.44 -16.44
N THR A 290 15.00 21.95 -17.66
CA THR A 290 15.79 21.34 -18.75
C THR A 290 16.90 22.30 -19.16
N ILE A 291 18.14 21.82 -19.23
CA ILE A 291 19.29 22.60 -19.67
C ILE A 291 19.85 21.92 -20.92
N THR A 292 19.97 22.66 -22.02
CA THR A 292 20.34 22.08 -23.33
C THR A 292 21.83 22.13 -23.65
N GLN A 293 22.61 22.92 -22.90
CA GLN A 293 24.03 23.16 -23.16
C GLN A 293 24.84 23.10 -21.86
N ASP A 294 25.90 22.27 -21.86
CA ASP A 294 26.92 22.16 -20.81
C ASP A 294 26.42 21.87 -19.37
N GLY A 295 25.16 21.48 -19.18
CA GLY A 295 24.58 21.23 -17.85
C GLY A 295 24.68 22.47 -16.95
N PHE A 296 25.35 22.36 -15.80
CA PHE A 296 25.60 23.51 -14.91
C PHE A 296 26.85 24.34 -15.30
N GLY A 297 27.41 24.12 -16.49
CA GLY A 297 28.63 24.75 -17.00
C GLY A 297 29.92 24.25 -16.34
N SER A 298 29.87 23.83 -15.08
CA SER A 298 30.95 23.18 -14.34
C SER A 298 30.42 22.04 -13.48
N ALA A 299 31.31 21.20 -12.97
CA ALA A 299 30.92 20.22 -11.97
C ALA A 299 30.54 20.93 -10.65
N ILE A 300 29.41 20.54 -10.05
CA ILE A 300 28.90 21.13 -8.80
C ILE A 300 28.95 20.13 -7.65
N ASP A 301 28.98 20.61 -6.41
CA ASP A 301 28.80 19.76 -5.23
C ASP A 301 27.30 19.52 -5.01
N GLY A 302 26.89 18.27 -4.73
CA GLY A 302 25.48 17.92 -4.51
C GLY A 302 24.82 18.71 -3.36
N SER A 303 25.59 19.18 -2.38
CA SER A 303 25.12 20.06 -1.30
C SER A 303 24.65 21.45 -1.77
N GLN A 304 24.98 21.84 -3.01
CA GLN A 304 24.49 23.07 -3.66
C GLN A 304 23.03 22.93 -4.12
N ILE A 305 22.48 21.71 -4.21
CA ILE A 305 21.06 21.49 -4.50
C ILE A 305 20.25 21.65 -3.21
N LYS A 306 19.25 22.53 -3.23
CA LYS A 306 18.31 22.75 -2.11
C LYS A 306 16.90 22.40 -2.56
N ILE A 307 16.22 21.56 -1.78
CA ILE A 307 14.82 21.18 -2.03
C ILE A 307 13.96 21.81 -0.93
N GLU A 308 13.10 22.74 -1.34
CA GLU A 308 12.21 23.52 -0.49
C GLU A 308 10.77 23.02 -0.64
N ASN A 309 9.95 23.19 0.40
CA ASN A 309 8.53 22.80 0.41
C ASN A 309 8.21 21.32 0.11
N LYS A 310 9.20 20.42 0.11
CA LYS A 310 9.04 18.97 -0.21
C LYS A 310 7.95 18.26 0.61
N GLU A 311 7.65 18.75 1.80
CA GLU A 311 6.57 18.26 2.66
C GLU A 311 5.17 18.37 2.00
N LYS A 312 4.98 19.28 1.04
CA LYS A 312 3.72 19.47 0.32
C LYS A 312 3.42 18.38 -0.70
N LEU A 313 4.39 17.53 -1.05
CA LEU A 313 4.24 16.43 -2.02
C LEU A 313 3.17 15.40 -1.61
N MET A 314 2.82 15.35 -0.32
CA MET A 314 1.97 14.28 0.22
C MET A 314 0.67 14.77 0.87
N GLU A 315 0.27 16.03 0.68
CA GLU A 315 -0.97 16.59 1.24
C GLU A 315 -2.27 15.90 0.77
N LYS A 316 -2.19 15.02 -0.25
CA LYS A 316 -3.34 14.25 -0.77
C LYS A 316 -3.27 12.73 -0.47
N GLY A 317 -2.35 12.28 0.37
CA GLY A 317 -2.26 10.87 0.78
C GLY A 317 -1.61 9.91 -0.24
N ASN A 318 -1.18 10.39 -1.41
CA ASN A 318 -0.40 9.59 -2.36
C ASN A 318 0.90 9.12 -1.69
N PRO A 319 1.16 7.80 -1.62
CA PRO A 319 2.29 7.21 -0.91
C PRO A 319 3.66 7.53 -1.52
N GLY A 320 3.78 8.00 -2.76
CA GLY A 320 5.09 8.30 -3.33
C GLY A 320 5.10 8.64 -4.81
N GLY A 321 6.26 9.07 -5.30
CA GLY A 321 6.48 9.43 -6.70
C GLY A 321 7.91 9.87 -6.97
N ARG A 322 8.16 10.29 -8.20
CA ARG A 322 9.47 10.73 -8.69
C ARG A 322 9.33 11.98 -9.55
N ILE A 323 10.16 12.97 -9.29
CA ILE A 323 10.22 14.25 -10.00
C ILE A 323 11.60 14.39 -10.65
N THR A 324 11.65 14.85 -11.89
CA THR A 324 12.90 15.28 -12.53
C THR A 324 13.14 16.74 -12.19
N LEU A 325 14.08 17.00 -11.27
CA LEU A 325 14.44 18.36 -10.88
C LEU A 325 15.16 19.07 -12.02
N VAL A 326 16.16 18.40 -12.61
CA VAL A 326 16.94 18.91 -13.73
C VAL A 326 17.21 17.81 -14.73
N GLN A 327 17.14 18.15 -16.01
CA GLN A 327 17.48 17.28 -17.14
C GLN A 327 18.50 17.98 -18.04
N GLY A 328 19.62 17.31 -18.30
CA GLY A 328 20.51 17.54 -19.45
C GLY A 328 20.35 16.44 -20.49
N ASP A 329 21.40 16.13 -21.25
CA ASP A 329 21.41 15.03 -22.21
C ASP A 329 22.78 14.34 -22.26
N SER A 330 22.91 13.32 -23.11
CA SER A 330 24.14 12.54 -23.22
C SER A 330 25.33 13.33 -23.79
N SER A 331 25.07 14.37 -24.59
CA SER A 331 26.09 15.28 -25.13
C SER A 331 26.40 16.42 -24.16
N ASN A 332 25.43 16.79 -23.33
CA ASN A 332 25.47 17.88 -22.35
C ASN A 332 25.09 17.37 -20.95
N PRO A 333 25.89 16.45 -20.36
CA PRO A 333 25.54 15.84 -19.08
C PRO A 333 25.69 16.81 -17.91
N LEU A 334 24.88 16.61 -16.89
CA LEU A 334 25.05 17.21 -15.56
C LEU A 334 26.28 16.60 -14.89
N ARG A 335 27.08 17.41 -14.19
CA ARG A 335 28.37 17.00 -13.61
C ARG A 335 28.43 17.30 -12.11
N PHE A 336 28.87 16.32 -11.30
CA PHE A 336 28.90 16.42 -9.83
C PHE A 336 30.24 15.96 -9.21
N THR A 337 30.87 16.75 -8.33
CA THR A 337 32.24 16.51 -7.78
C THR A 337 32.32 15.70 -6.48
N ASN A 338 31.29 15.74 -5.63
CA ASN A 338 31.28 15.07 -4.32
C ASN A 338 30.01 14.23 -4.19
N ASN A 339 30.15 12.91 -4.40
CA ASN A 339 29.02 12.00 -4.39
C ASN A 339 29.37 10.64 -3.76
N THR A 340 30.11 10.65 -2.65
CA THR A 340 30.50 9.43 -1.90
C THR A 340 29.30 8.59 -1.44
N ASN A 341 28.08 9.13 -1.52
CA ASN A 341 26.86 8.35 -1.64
C ASN A 341 26.01 8.93 -2.78
N LYS A 342 25.94 8.20 -3.90
CA LYS A 342 25.15 8.41 -5.14
C LYS A 342 23.64 8.69 -4.92
N ARG A 343 23.21 8.69 -3.66
CA ARG A 343 21.85 8.78 -3.13
C ARG A 343 21.92 9.50 -1.79
N VAL A 344 21.38 10.72 -1.71
CA VAL A 344 21.31 11.47 -0.45
C VAL A 344 19.94 11.22 0.18
N ASP A 345 19.94 10.47 1.28
CA ASP A 345 18.78 10.29 2.14
C ASP A 345 18.53 11.60 2.90
N LEU A 346 17.52 12.36 2.50
CA LEU A 346 17.14 13.62 3.17
C LEU A 346 16.19 13.38 4.35
N THR A 347 15.99 12.13 4.77
CA THR A 347 15.20 11.75 5.93
C THR A 347 15.96 12.17 7.19
N ASN A 348 15.70 13.38 7.72
CA ASN A 348 15.76 13.73 9.16
C ASN A 348 15.73 15.24 9.41
N GLN A 349 14.61 15.73 9.96
CA GLN A 349 14.53 16.71 11.06
C GLN A 349 13.29 16.37 11.92
N ASP A 350 13.34 16.60 13.24
CA ASP A 350 12.24 16.28 14.15
C ASP A 350 10.92 16.94 13.70
N GLY A 351 9.95 16.10 13.31
CA GLY A 351 8.64 16.49 12.78
C GLY A 351 8.07 15.53 11.72
N TYR A 352 8.93 14.79 10.99
CA TYR A 352 8.52 14.08 9.75
C TYR A 352 9.12 12.66 9.60
N LYS A 353 8.99 11.81 10.63
CA LYS A 353 9.69 10.51 10.78
C LYS A 353 9.28 9.37 9.83
N ASN A 354 8.33 9.59 8.92
CA ASN A 354 7.68 8.53 8.14
C ASN A 354 7.81 8.68 6.61
N ILE A 355 8.68 9.60 6.15
CA ILE A 355 8.87 9.93 4.74
C ILE A 355 10.33 9.74 4.36
N GLU A 356 10.54 9.07 3.24
CA GLU A 356 11.81 8.88 2.58
C GLU A 356 11.92 9.85 1.40
N TYR A 357 13.03 10.58 1.32
CA TYR A 357 13.37 11.44 0.18
C TYR A 357 14.77 11.07 -0.31
N VAL A 358 14.88 10.72 -1.60
CA VAL A 358 16.12 10.27 -2.22
C VAL A 358 16.40 11.11 -3.45
N LEU A 359 17.58 11.76 -3.48
CA LEU A 359 18.12 12.35 -4.69
C LEU A 359 18.89 11.30 -5.49
N GLU A 360 18.63 11.17 -6.79
CA GLU A 360 19.25 10.15 -7.66
C GLU A 360 19.75 10.74 -8.98
N LEU A 361 20.92 10.28 -9.43
CA LEU A 361 21.45 10.56 -10.76
C LEU A 361 21.03 9.46 -11.75
N SER A 362 20.65 9.83 -12.97
CA SER A 362 20.20 8.88 -14.01
C SER A 362 20.68 9.26 -15.43
N PRO A 363 21.40 8.38 -16.14
CA PRO A 363 22.22 7.31 -15.56
C PRO A 363 23.31 7.93 -14.67
N ASP A 364 23.79 7.19 -13.67
CA ASP A 364 24.94 7.61 -12.86
C ASP A 364 26.23 7.00 -13.41
N THR A 365 27.00 7.78 -14.17
CA THR A 365 28.24 7.33 -14.81
C THR A 365 29.45 8.06 -14.26
N LEU A 366 30.46 7.33 -13.76
CA LEU A 366 31.71 7.95 -13.32
C LEU A 366 32.52 8.43 -14.53
N ASP A 367 32.96 9.69 -14.49
CA ASP A 367 33.78 10.29 -15.53
C ASP A 367 35.26 10.01 -15.29
N GLU A 368 35.66 8.74 -15.39
CA GLU A 368 37.07 8.34 -15.18
C GLU A 368 38.01 8.87 -16.27
N THR A 369 37.48 9.35 -17.39
CA THR A 369 38.26 9.74 -18.58
C THR A 369 38.65 11.21 -18.64
N ALA A 370 37.86 12.12 -18.05
CA ALA A 370 38.10 13.57 -18.14
C ALA A 370 38.39 14.23 -16.79
N GLU A 371 37.70 13.83 -15.70
CA GLU A 371 37.88 14.42 -14.37
C GLU A 371 37.64 13.38 -13.24
N THR A 372 38.74 12.89 -12.63
CA THR A 372 38.68 11.92 -11.55
C THR A 372 37.77 12.36 -10.41
N GLY A 373 36.79 11.52 -10.05
CA GLY A 373 35.85 11.77 -8.95
C GLY A 373 34.57 12.48 -9.34
N VAL A 374 34.38 12.83 -10.62
CA VAL A 374 33.15 13.48 -11.12
C VAL A 374 32.16 12.45 -11.66
N SER A 375 30.87 12.60 -11.31
CA SER A 375 29.76 11.80 -11.87
C SER A 375 29.04 12.60 -12.97
N LYS A 376 28.74 11.93 -14.09
CA LYS A 376 27.94 12.42 -15.22
C LYS A 376 26.54 11.81 -15.16
N ALA A 377 25.53 12.65 -15.35
CA ALA A 377 24.13 12.24 -15.39
C ALA A 377 23.32 13.01 -16.42
N GLU A 378 22.34 12.35 -17.03
CA GLU A 378 21.37 13.03 -17.89
C GLU A 378 20.27 13.70 -17.06
N ALA A 379 19.99 13.19 -15.86
CA ALA A 379 18.96 13.74 -14.98
C ALA A 379 19.35 13.69 -13.49
N LEU A 380 18.87 14.68 -12.74
CA LEU A 380 18.78 14.68 -11.29
C LEU A 380 17.31 14.48 -10.89
N LEU A 381 17.03 13.38 -10.20
CA LEU A 381 15.70 12.94 -9.81
C LEU A 381 15.51 13.11 -8.29
N LEU A 382 14.30 13.47 -7.87
CA LEU A 382 13.83 13.40 -6.49
C LEU A 382 12.76 12.32 -6.38
N THR A 383 13.10 11.21 -5.72
CA THR A 383 12.14 10.18 -5.31
C THR A 383 11.64 10.49 -3.91
N TYR A 384 10.33 10.41 -3.69
CA TYR A 384 9.72 10.58 -2.38
C TYR A 384 8.76 9.42 -2.09
N ALA A 385 8.71 8.99 -0.84
CA ALA A 385 7.92 7.84 -0.43
C ALA A 385 7.51 7.90 1.04
N LYS A 386 6.22 7.76 1.32
CA LYS A 386 5.70 7.53 2.66
C LYS A 386 5.70 6.05 2.95
N PHE A 387 6.56 5.64 3.87
CA PHE A 387 6.75 4.23 4.19
C PHE A 387 5.99 3.80 5.45
N LYS A 388 5.54 4.74 6.30
CA LYS A 388 4.95 4.38 7.60
C LYS A 388 3.74 5.23 8.01
N ASP A 389 2.82 4.60 8.75
CA ASP A 389 1.60 5.20 9.30
C ASP A 389 0.77 5.97 8.25
N ASN A 390 0.73 5.47 7.01
CA ASN A 390 -0.10 6.07 5.98
C ASN A 390 -1.53 5.53 6.03
N VAL A 391 -2.49 6.39 5.69
CA VAL A 391 -3.89 6.01 5.46
C VAL A 391 -4.29 6.60 4.12
N TRP A 392 -4.59 5.74 3.15
CA TRP A 392 -4.94 6.17 1.80
C TRP A 392 -6.18 5.45 1.28
N ASN A 393 -7.09 6.23 0.69
CA ASN A 393 -8.30 5.77 0.05
C ASN A 393 -8.15 5.98 -1.46
N TYR A 394 -8.02 4.89 -2.20
CA TYR A 394 -7.97 4.88 -3.65
C TYR A 394 -9.35 4.58 -4.22
N ASP A 395 -9.73 5.33 -5.25
CA ASP A 395 -10.96 5.13 -6.01
C ASP A 395 -10.72 5.28 -7.52
N ALA A 396 -11.75 5.03 -8.32
CA ALA A 396 -11.66 5.08 -9.77
C ALA A 396 -11.43 6.49 -10.36
N THR A 397 -11.41 7.55 -9.54
CA THR A 397 -11.11 8.93 -10.01
C THR A 397 -9.60 9.20 -10.07
N GLN A 398 -8.82 8.41 -9.33
CA GLN A 398 -7.38 8.55 -9.23
C GLN A 398 -6.68 7.70 -10.29
N ASP A 399 -5.51 8.17 -10.74
CA ASP A 399 -4.63 7.40 -11.62
C ASP A 399 -3.68 6.54 -10.77
N PRO A 400 -3.48 5.25 -11.11
CA PRO A 400 -2.45 4.44 -10.46
C PRO A 400 -1.06 4.87 -10.96
N SER A 401 -0.01 4.31 -10.35
CA SER A 401 1.36 4.51 -10.85
C SER A 401 1.53 4.04 -12.30
N GLU A 402 2.63 4.42 -12.95
CA GLU A 402 2.95 4.01 -14.33
C GLU A 402 2.98 2.49 -14.55
N ARG A 403 3.22 1.71 -13.48
CA ARG A 403 3.18 0.24 -13.51
C ARG A 403 1.79 -0.36 -13.21
N ASN A 404 0.75 0.47 -13.16
CA ASN A 404 -0.60 0.10 -12.73
C ASN A 404 -0.61 -0.50 -11.32
N GLU A 405 0.26 -0.02 -10.45
CA GLU A 405 0.34 -0.43 -9.04
C GLU A 405 -0.15 0.70 -8.12
N ILE A 406 -0.73 0.32 -6.98
CA ILE A 406 -1.12 1.23 -5.89
C ILE A 406 -0.61 0.70 -4.55
N PHE A 407 -0.24 1.59 -3.62
CA PHE A 407 0.44 1.23 -2.38
C PHE A 407 -0.12 2.00 -1.17
N GLY A 408 -0.39 1.36 -0.04
CA GLY A 408 -0.69 2.06 1.21
C GLY A 408 0.56 2.77 1.74
N GLY A 409 1.70 2.09 1.73
CA GLY A 409 3.02 2.68 1.94
C GLY A 409 4.05 2.07 1.00
N ILE A 410 5.10 2.82 0.70
CA ILE A 410 6.20 2.36 -0.15
C ILE A 410 7.54 2.81 0.44
N SER A 411 8.55 1.95 0.29
CA SER A 411 9.95 2.27 0.62
C SER A 411 10.80 1.82 -0.55
N TYR A 412 11.64 2.71 -1.07
CA TYR A 412 12.61 2.42 -2.13
C TYR A 412 13.99 2.05 -1.56
N TYR A 413 14.22 2.30 -0.27
CA TYR A 413 15.52 2.07 0.38
C TYR A 413 15.38 1.27 1.68
N LYS A 414 16.03 1.69 2.77
CA LYS A 414 16.24 0.89 3.99
C LYS A 414 15.14 1.01 5.04
N ASN A 415 14.03 1.64 4.70
CA ASN A 415 12.94 1.88 5.66
C ASN A 415 11.93 0.74 5.60
N ASP A 416 11.53 0.25 6.77
CA ASP A 416 10.45 -0.73 6.89
C ASP A 416 9.13 -0.09 6.44
N THR A 417 8.36 -0.76 5.59
CA THR A 417 6.98 -0.34 5.40
C THR A 417 6.15 -0.84 6.56
N ASP A 418 5.65 0.07 7.39
CA ASP A 418 5.02 -0.29 8.66
C ASP A 418 3.70 0.45 8.91
N ASN A 419 2.69 -0.28 9.39
CA ASN A 419 1.41 0.27 9.83
C ASN A 419 0.70 1.16 8.78
N ASN A 420 0.78 0.78 7.51
CA ASN A 420 0.08 1.48 6.43
C ASN A 420 -1.29 0.84 6.14
N ASN A 421 -2.29 1.67 5.85
CA ASN A 421 -3.66 1.26 5.53
C ASN A 421 -4.07 1.75 4.14
N LEU A 422 -4.29 0.82 3.21
CA LEU A 422 -4.87 1.09 1.89
C LEU A 422 -6.32 0.60 1.83
N THR A 423 -7.24 1.47 1.45
CA THR A 423 -8.61 1.07 1.06
C THR A 423 -8.83 1.34 -0.42
N VAL A 424 -9.34 0.36 -1.15
CA VAL A 424 -9.66 0.44 -2.58
C VAL A 424 -11.18 0.33 -2.76
N ASP A 425 -11.76 1.35 -3.38
CA ASP A 425 -13.20 1.46 -3.66
C ASP A 425 -13.42 1.72 -5.17
N GLY A 426 -13.18 0.69 -5.96
CA GLY A 426 -13.23 0.73 -7.42
C GLY A 426 -11.88 1.08 -8.07
N VAL A 427 -11.67 0.59 -9.29
CA VAL A 427 -10.45 0.86 -10.07
C VAL A 427 -10.78 1.48 -11.42
N LYS A 428 -9.99 2.47 -11.85
CA LYS A 428 -10.14 3.16 -13.15
C LYS A 428 -9.84 2.26 -14.35
N LYS A 429 -8.95 1.29 -14.15
CA LYS A 429 -8.48 0.28 -15.12
C LYS A 429 -7.95 -0.93 -14.34
N ASP A 430 -7.68 -2.03 -15.05
CA ASP A 430 -7.03 -3.19 -14.45
C ASP A 430 -5.70 -2.81 -13.79
N LEU A 431 -5.49 -3.28 -12.57
CA LEU A 431 -4.28 -3.04 -11.79
C LEU A 431 -3.38 -4.28 -11.79
N GLU A 432 -2.07 -4.04 -11.87
CA GLU A 432 -1.06 -5.09 -11.70
C GLU A 432 -1.00 -5.55 -10.24
N ALA A 433 -1.08 -4.60 -9.30
CA ALA A 433 -1.11 -4.94 -7.88
C ALA A 433 -1.63 -3.81 -6.99
N ALA A 434 -2.18 -4.19 -5.84
CA ALA A 434 -2.45 -3.33 -4.71
C ALA A 434 -1.68 -3.83 -3.47
N TYR A 435 -0.92 -2.94 -2.83
CA TYR A 435 -0.09 -3.27 -1.67
C TYR A 435 -0.55 -2.51 -0.44
N GLY A 436 -0.66 -3.14 0.73
CA GLY A 436 -0.76 -2.42 1.99
C GLY A 436 0.57 -1.71 2.29
N GLY A 437 1.68 -2.44 2.17
CA GLY A 437 3.05 -1.91 2.21
C GLY A 437 3.96 -2.60 1.18
N LYS A 438 4.74 -1.82 0.43
CA LYS A 438 5.73 -2.32 -0.54
C LYS A 438 7.14 -1.88 -0.18
N THR A 439 7.97 -2.81 0.29
CA THR A 439 9.37 -2.56 0.65
C THR A 439 10.29 -3.06 -0.46
N ASN A 440 10.88 -2.14 -1.23
CA ASN A 440 11.81 -2.48 -2.30
C ASN A 440 13.26 -2.54 -1.84
N GLY A 441 13.69 -1.75 -0.85
CA GLY A 441 15.07 -1.82 -0.40
C GLY A 441 15.27 -2.80 0.77
N LEU A 442 16.42 -2.68 1.44
CA LEU A 442 16.90 -3.62 2.45
C LEU A 442 16.17 -3.41 3.78
N ALA A 443 14.89 -3.80 3.83
CA ALA A 443 14.03 -3.63 4.98
C ALA A 443 12.89 -4.68 5.02
N ASN A 444 12.04 -4.57 6.03
CA ASN A 444 10.87 -5.41 6.29
C ASN A 444 9.56 -4.75 5.82
N ALA A 445 8.48 -5.54 5.79
CA ALA A 445 7.11 -5.07 5.57
C ALA A 445 6.23 -5.60 6.71
N THR A 446 5.84 -4.74 7.65
CA THR A 446 5.18 -5.15 8.89
C THR A 446 3.86 -4.42 9.15
N ASN A 447 2.88 -5.11 9.74
CA ASN A 447 1.63 -4.49 10.20
C ASN A 447 0.87 -3.68 9.13
N ASN A 448 1.06 -3.96 7.85
CA ASN A 448 0.38 -3.25 6.77
C ASN A 448 -0.95 -3.92 6.44
N HIS A 449 -1.90 -3.11 5.98
CA HIS A 449 -3.26 -3.55 5.71
C HIS A 449 -3.76 -3.03 4.37
N VAL A 450 -4.39 -3.91 3.60
CA VAL A 450 -5.07 -3.55 2.35
C VAL A 450 -6.48 -4.12 2.34
N VAL A 451 -7.45 -3.26 2.02
CA VAL A 451 -8.86 -3.63 1.90
C VAL A 451 -9.36 -3.31 0.50
N ILE A 452 -9.86 -4.32 -0.19
CA ILE A 452 -10.61 -4.17 -1.44
C ILE A 452 -12.09 -4.22 -1.09
N LYS A 453 -12.77 -3.07 -1.17
CA LYS A 453 -14.23 -3.01 -1.00
C LYS A 453 -14.95 -3.50 -2.25
N ASN A 454 -14.47 -3.08 -3.41
CA ASN A 454 -14.88 -3.56 -4.73
C ASN A 454 -13.83 -3.13 -5.77
N THR A 455 -13.88 -3.73 -6.96
CA THR A 455 -13.03 -3.37 -8.11
C THR A 455 -13.80 -2.71 -9.26
N ASN A 456 -15.12 -2.52 -9.12
CA ASN A 456 -15.96 -1.99 -10.19
C ASN A 456 -16.06 -0.46 -10.07
N THR A 457 -16.22 0.24 -11.20
CA THR A 457 -16.64 1.64 -11.14
C THR A 457 -18.16 1.71 -11.08
N PRO A 458 -18.77 2.72 -10.43
CA PRO A 458 -20.22 2.93 -10.47
C PRO A 458 -20.80 3.21 -11.88
N VAL A 459 -19.96 3.37 -12.92
CA VAL A 459 -20.34 4.02 -14.18
C VAL A 459 -20.00 3.22 -15.45
N THR A 460 -19.12 2.22 -15.40
CA THR A 460 -18.69 1.44 -16.59
C THR A 460 -19.24 0.01 -16.60
N SER A 461 -19.62 -0.49 -17.79
CA SER A 461 -20.19 -1.84 -17.99
C SER A 461 -19.16 -2.99 -17.94
N VAL A 462 -17.87 -2.69 -17.75
CA VAL A 462 -16.80 -3.69 -17.60
C VAL A 462 -16.26 -3.62 -16.18
N ALA A 463 -16.25 -4.76 -15.51
CA ALA A 463 -15.68 -4.92 -14.18
C ALA A 463 -14.15 -4.79 -14.25
N GLY A 464 -13.58 -3.85 -13.49
CA GLY A 464 -12.14 -3.78 -13.30
C GLY A 464 -11.65 -4.96 -12.45
N LYS A 465 -10.39 -5.36 -12.62
CA LYS A 465 -9.75 -6.38 -11.78
C LYS A 465 -8.39 -5.93 -11.24
N ILE A 466 -7.98 -6.56 -10.16
CA ILE A 466 -6.63 -6.43 -9.61
C ILE A 466 -5.96 -7.80 -9.73
N LYS A 467 -4.76 -7.90 -10.29
CA LYS A 467 -4.10 -9.21 -10.37
C LYS A 467 -3.68 -9.69 -8.98
N LYS A 468 -2.93 -8.86 -8.25
CA LYS A 468 -2.35 -9.20 -6.94
C LYS A 468 -2.78 -8.22 -5.87
N VAL A 469 -3.25 -8.73 -4.74
CA VAL A 469 -3.53 -7.92 -3.54
C VAL A 469 -2.63 -8.44 -2.44
N ILE A 470 -1.77 -7.57 -1.89
CA ILE A 470 -0.70 -7.99 -0.98
C ILE A 470 -0.73 -7.09 0.26
N GLY A 471 -0.88 -7.66 1.46
CA GLY A 471 -0.82 -6.90 2.72
C GLY A 471 0.56 -6.26 2.90
N GLY A 472 1.62 -7.07 2.94
CA GLY A 472 3.00 -6.60 2.96
C GLY A 472 3.90 -7.34 1.98
N TYR A 473 4.72 -6.61 1.22
CA TYR A 473 5.68 -7.15 0.26
C TYR A 473 7.10 -6.74 0.62
N THR A 474 8.03 -7.69 0.64
CA THR A 474 9.48 -7.42 0.69
C THR A 474 10.23 -8.27 -0.34
N GLN A 475 11.19 -7.66 -1.03
CA GLN A 475 12.07 -8.34 -1.97
C GLN A 475 13.49 -8.57 -1.47
N ALA A 476 13.84 -8.01 -0.30
CA ALA A 476 15.18 -8.15 0.26
C ALA A 476 15.42 -9.57 0.78
N SER A 477 16.64 -10.07 0.58
CA SER A 477 17.10 -11.27 1.27
C SER A 477 17.04 -11.07 2.78
N TYR A 478 16.74 -12.13 3.53
CA TYR A 478 16.68 -12.07 4.97
C TYR A 478 18.04 -11.76 5.59
N THR A 479 18.11 -10.72 6.41
CA THR A 479 19.31 -10.32 7.14
C THR A 479 19.00 -10.09 8.62
N VAL A 480 19.96 -10.43 9.46
CA VAL A 480 19.89 -10.24 10.92
C VAL A 480 21.18 -9.56 11.37
N ASN A 481 21.08 -8.61 12.30
CA ASN A 481 22.22 -7.95 12.92
C ASN A 481 21.96 -7.82 14.42
N ASN A 482 22.87 -8.33 15.25
CA ASN A 482 22.71 -8.36 16.73
C ASN A 482 21.33 -8.89 17.16
N ASP A 483 20.90 -10.03 16.58
CA ASP A 483 19.61 -10.67 16.81
C ASP A 483 18.36 -9.85 16.43
N VAL A 484 18.54 -8.72 15.73
CA VAL A 484 17.46 -7.92 15.17
C VAL A 484 17.32 -8.21 13.68
N GLU A 485 16.12 -8.59 13.26
CA GLU A 485 15.77 -8.77 11.85
C GLU A 485 15.82 -7.42 11.15
N THR A 486 16.70 -7.28 10.16
CA THR A 486 16.97 -6.00 9.49
C THR A 486 16.37 -5.92 8.09
N ALA A 487 16.08 -7.05 7.45
CA ALA A 487 15.42 -7.09 6.15
C ALA A 487 14.80 -8.46 5.85
N GLY A 488 13.91 -8.49 4.85
CA GLY A 488 13.40 -9.72 4.24
C GLY A 488 12.26 -10.39 5.02
N VAL A 489 11.64 -9.69 5.97
CA VAL A 489 10.48 -10.18 6.73
C VAL A 489 9.20 -9.45 6.28
N ALA A 490 8.20 -10.22 5.87
CA ALA A 490 6.81 -9.78 5.72
C ALA A 490 6.00 -10.35 6.89
N ALA A 491 5.67 -9.54 7.90
CA ALA A 491 5.02 -10.04 9.11
C ALA A 491 3.81 -9.24 9.59
N LYS A 492 2.81 -9.94 10.13
CA LYS A 492 1.59 -9.35 10.72
C LYS A 492 0.81 -8.44 9.76
N ASN A 493 0.96 -8.65 8.47
CA ASN A 493 0.21 -7.90 7.47
C ASN A 493 -1.15 -8.56 7.20
N GLU A 494 -2.12 -7.76 6.80
CA GLU A 494 -3.49 -8.23 6.52
C GLU A 494 -3.96 -7.77 5.13
N ALA A 495 -4.57 -8.67 4.38
CA ALA A 495 -5.16 -8.37 3.08
C ALA A 495 -6.60 -8.88 3.03
N VAL A 496 -7.54 -8.00 2.73
CA VAL A 496 -8.98 -8.28 2.80
C VAL A 496 -9.66 -7.96 1.46
N VAL A 497 -10.50 -8.87 0.98
CA VAL A 497 -11.36 -8.65 -0.20
C VAL A 497 -12.81 -8.85 0.22
N TYR A 498 -13.60 -7.78 0.24
CA TYR A 498 -15.04 -7.85 0.49
C TYR A 498 -15.84 -8.08 -0.79
N ASP A 499 -15.41 -7.52 -1.92
CA ASP A 499 -16.02 -7.72 -3.23
C ASP A 499 -15.02 -7.37 -4.36
N GLY A 500 -15.37 -7.71 -5.60
CA GLY A 500 -14.56 -7.47 -6.80
C GLY A 500 -13.80 -8.70 -7.29
N THR A 501 -12.88 -8.49 -8.23
CA THR A 501 -12.11 -9.58 -8.87
C THR A 501 -10.61 -9.46 -8.59
N VAL A 502 -10.04 -10.49 -7.93
CA VAL A 502 -8.60 -10.69 -7.77
C VAL A 502 -8.14 -11.87 -8.61
N SER A 503 -7.53 -11.60 -9.77
CA SER A 503 -7.37 -12.61 -10.82
C SER A 503 -6.16 -13.52 -10.67
N GLU A 504 -5.15 -13.16 -9.87
CA GLU A 504 -3.97 -14.01 -9.63
C GLU A 504 -3.87 -14.42 -8.17
N GLY A 505 -3.83 -13.48 -7.23
CA GLY A 505 -3.72 -13.88 -5.82
C GLY A 505 -3.93 -12.78 -4.79
N LEU A 506 -4.48 -13.20 -3.66
CA LEU A 506 -4.56 -12.46 -2.40
C LEU A 506 -3.51 -13.00 -1.44
N TYR A 507 -2.67 -12.14 -0.90
CA TYR A 507 -1.54 -12.49 -0.06
C TYR A 507 -1.57 -11.65 1.22
N GLY A 508 -1.64 -12.28 2.40
CA GLY A 508 -1.45 -11.54 3.65
C GLY A 508 -0.03 -10.95 3.69
N GLY A 509 0.98 -11.77 3.44
CA GLY A 509 2.37 -11.35 3.28
C GLY A 509 3.11 -12.06 2.15
N TYR A 510 4.03 -11.36 1.48
CA TYR A 510 4.83 -11.87 0.38
C TYR A 510 6.32 -11.56 0.63
N ALA A 511 7.12 -12.60 0.89
CA ALA A 511 8.57 -12.50 1.03
C ALA A 511 9.28 -13.12 -0.19
N LYS A 512 9.84 -12.28 -1.06
CA LYS A 512 10.49 -12.70 -2.31
C LYS A 512 12.01 -12.87 -2.19
N GLY A 513 12.66 -12.37 -1.14
CA GLY A 513 14.11 -12.50 -1.01
C GLY A 513 14.58 -13.89 -0.59
N ASN A 514 15.85 -14.21 -0.82
CA ASN A 514 16.47 -15.43 -0.30
C ASN A 514 16.32 -15.50 1.22
N LYS A 515 15.92 -16.66 1.73
CA LYS A 515 15.59 -16.91 3.14
C LYS A 515 14.50 -16.00 3.69
N GLY A 516 13.71 -15.38 2.81
CA GLY A 516 12.64 -14.45 3.17
C GLY A 516 11.58 -15.10 4.07
N LYS A 517 10.99 -14.30 4.93
CA LYS A 517 10.11 -14.77 6.01
C LYS A 517 8.73 -14.16 5.89
N ALA A 518 7.71 -14.97 5.62
CA ALA A 518 6.31 -14.58 5.72
C ALA A 518 5.74 -15.12 7.03
N ARG A 519 5.52 -14.27 8.03
CA ARG A 519 5.12 -14.70 9.39
C ARG A 519 3.86 -14.03 9.92
N SER A 520 2.96 -14.84 10.47
CA SER A 520 1.76 -14.34 11.18
C SER A 520 0.91 -13.38 10.35
N ASN A 521 0.91 -13.51 9.01
CA ASN A 521 0.12 -12.68 8.12
C ASN A 521 -1.28 -13.27 7.93
N LYS A 522 -2.22 -12.43 7.47
CA LYS A 522 -3.62 -12.81 7.34
C LYS A 522 -4.19 -12.41 5.97
N ALA A 523 -4.88 -13.35 5.31
CA ALA A 523 -5.63 -13.10 4.09
C ALA A 523 -7.11 -13.45 4.30
N ILE A 524 -8.01 -12.54 3.95
CA ILE A 524 -9.45 -12.69 4.20
C ILE A 524 -10.25 -12.47 2.91
N VAL A 525 -11.14 -13.40 2.60
CA VAL A 525 -12.13 -13.24 1.52
C VAL A 525 -13.53 -13.20 2.11
N GLY A 526 -14.13 -12.02 2.12
CA GLY A 526 -15.53 -11.78 2.47
C GLY A 526 -16.50 -11.95 1.30
N GLY A 527 -16.02 -11.79 0.06
CA GLY A 527 -16.85 -11.86 -1.15
C GLY A 527 -16.03 -11.73 -2.44
N GLY A 528 -16.72 -11.51 -3.57
CA GLY A 528 -16.09 -11.39 -4.88
C GLY A 528 -15.55 -12.71 -5.48
N SER A 529 -14.61 -12.58 -6.41
CA SER A 529 -13.91 -13.71 -7.06
C SER A 529 -12.40 -13.56 -6.86
N VAL A 530 -11.76 -14.57 -6.24
CA VAL A 530 -10.32 -14.58 -5.97
C VAL A 530 -9.73 -15.87 -6.51
N ALA A 531 -8.67 -15.79 -7.32
CA ALA A 531 -8.02 -17.00 -7.85
C ALA A 531 -7.34 -17.79 -6.73
N ASN A 532 -6.27 -17.25 -6.15
CA ASN A 532 -5.51 -17.93 -5.09
C ASN A 532 -5.48 -17.08 -3.82
N VAL A 533 -5.60 -17.72 -2.65
CA VAL A 533 -5.48 -17.06 -1.35
C VAL A 533 -4.30 -17.67 -0.61
N TYR A 534 -3.42 -16.81 -0.11
CA TYR A 534 -2.27 -17.18 0.71
C TYR A 534 -2.26 -16.34 1.97
N GLY A 535 -2.31 -16.97 3.14
CA GLY A 535 -2.04 -16.23 4.39
C GLY A 535 -0.65 -15.59 4.33
N GLY A 536 0.36 -16.34 3.88
CA GLY A 536 1.68 -15.81 3.53
C GLY A 536 2.46 -16.71 2.57
N ILE A 537 3.37 -16.13 1.80
CA ILE A 537 4.20 -16.88 0.83
C ILE A 537 5.68 -16.45 0.90
N ALA A 538 6.58 -17.43 0.80
CA ALA A 538 8.02 -17.22 0.64
C ALA A 538 8.54 -18.00 -0.59
N THR A 539 9.05 -17.29 -1.60
CA THR A 539 9.24 -17.88 -2.95
C THR A 539 10.66 -18.29 -3.29
N GLU A 540 11.65 -17.92 -2.49
CA GLU A 540 13.08 -18.18 -2.77
C GLU A 540 13.73 -19.11 -1.74
N ASN A 541 14.99 -19.49 -2.00
CA ASN A 541 15.71 -20.53 -1.29
C ASN A 541 15.74 -20.30 0.22
N GLY A 542 15.42 -21.33 0.99
CA GLY A 542 15.37 -21.28 2.46
C GLY A 542 14.29 -20.36 3.03
N GLY A 543 13.27 -20.02 2.24
CA GLY A 543 12.12 -19.23 2.67
C GLY A 543 11.32 -19.90 3.79
N GLU A 544 10.64 -19.10 4.60
CA GLU A 544 9.72 -19.60 5.64
C GLU A 544 8.36 -18.92 5.53
N ALA A 545 7.29 -19.70 5.48
CA ALA A 545 5.92 -19.26 5.65
C ALA A 545 5.36 -19.86 6.95
N THR A 546 5.39 -19.12 8.06
CA THR A 546 4.97 -19.65 9.37
C THR A 546 3.84 -18.87 10.01
N GLU A 547 2.94 -19.57 10.71
CA GLU A 547 1.86 -18.97 11.51
C GLU A 547 0.88 -18.08 10.71
N ASN A 548 0.87 -18.20 9.39
CA ASN A 548 -0.01 -17.40 8.54
C ASN A 548 -1.43 -17.97 8.48
N GLN A 549 -2.40 -17.12 8.18
CA GLN A 549 -3.82 -17.45 8.22
C GLN A 549 -4.53 -17.06 6.93
N ALA A 550 -5.31 -17.97 6.36
CA ALA A 550 -6.24 -17.67 5.28
C ALA A 550 -7.68 -17.97 5.72
N GLU A 551 -8.58 -17.00 5.56
CA GLU A 551 -9.96 -17.11 6.03
C GLU A 551 -10.98 -16.77 4.95
N ILE A 552 -11.93 -17.68 4.71
CA ILE A 552 -12.98 -17.55 3.68
C ILE A 552 -14.35 -17.49 4.33
N TYR A 553 -15.06 -16.37 4.12
CA TYR A 553 -16.41 -16.11 4.64
C TYR A 553 -17.46 -16.07 3.53
N GLY A 554 -17.05 -15.79 2.29
CA GLY A 554 -17.94 -15.64 1.15
C GLY A 554 -17.18 -15.62 -0.17
N GLY A 555 -17.91 -15.37 -1.27
CA GLY A 555 -17.33 -15.28 -2.61
C GLY A 555 -16.97 -16.63 -3.24
N THR A 556 -16.25 -16.57 -4.36
CA THR A 556 -15.71 -17.75 -5.06
C THR A 556 -14.19 -17.69 -5.07
N VAL A 557 -13.56 -18.75 -4.55
CA VAL A 557 -12.12 -18.91 -4.47
C VAL A 557 -11.69 -20.16 -5.23
N THR A 558 -10.56 -20.11 -5.96
CA THR A 558 -10.04 -21.31 -6.61
C THR A 558 -9.24 -22.13 -5.60
N ASN A 559 -8.10 -21.61 -5.13
CA ASN A 559 -7.25 -22.28 -4.15
C ASN A 559 -7.06 -21.45 -2.87
N VAL A 560 -6.96 -22.12 -1.72
CA VAL A 560 -6.71 -21.50 -0.42
C VAL A 560 -5.55 -22.19 0.28
N TYR A 561 -4.56 -21.41 0.70
CA TYR A 561 -3.38 -21.87 1.42
C TYR A 561 -3.13 -21.02 2.65
N GLY A 562 -2.90 -21.64 3.81
CA GLY A 562 -2.50 -20.90 5.01
C GLY A 562 -1.11 -20.29 4.82
N GLY A 563 -0.16 -21.08 4.34
CA GLY A 563 1.18 -20.64 3.92
C GLY A 563 1.68 -21.37 2.67
N ALA A 564 2.62 -20.79 1.93
CA ALA A 564 3.20 -21.44 0.76
C ALA A 564 4.70 -21.18 0.60
N VAL A 565 5.40 -22.19 0.05
CA VAL A 565 6.79 -22.10 -0.37
C VAL A 565 7.04 -22.74 -1.73
N ASP A 566 7.94 -22.15 -2.52
CA ASP A 566 8.22 -22.57 -3.90
C ASP A 566 9.58 -23.26 -4.10
N LYS A 567 10.35 -23.46 -3.02
CA LYS A 567 11.67 -24.13 -3.05
C LYS A 567 11.71 -25.32 -2.10
N VAL A 568 12.49 -26.33 -2.47
CA VAL A 568 12.58 -27.61 -1.73
C VAL A 568 13.29 -27.49 -0.38
N ASP A 569 14.12 -26.46 -0.22
CA ASP A 569 14.83 -26.13 1.03
C ASP A 569 14.05 -25.14 1.92
N ALA A 570 12.88 -24.69 1.48
CA ALA A 570 11.99 -23.79 2.21
C ALA A 570 10.90 -24.56 2.98
N ALA A 571 10.27 -23.92 3.96
CA ALA A 571 9.24 -24.54 4.81
C ALA A 571 8.00 -23.69 5.03
N ALA A 572 6.85 -24.35 5.04
CA ALA A 572 5.57 -23.77 5.41
C ALA A 572 4.96 -24.52 6.61
N THR A 573 5.03 -23.91 7.81
CA THR A 573 4.67 -24.57 9.07
C THR A 573 3.68 -23.77 9.90
N LYS A 574 2.89 -24.44 10.74
CA LYS A 574 1.97 -23.78 11.69
C LYS A 574 0.95 -22.82 11.06
N ASN A 575 0.68 -22.97 9.77
CA ASN A 575 -0.27 -22.12 9.08
C ASN A 575 -1.70 -22.63 9.27
N LYS A 576 -2.69 -21.73 9.25
CA LYS A 576 -4.10 -22.04 9.46
C LYS A 576 -4.93 -21.65 8.24
N VAL A 577 -5.84 -22.52 7.83
CA VAL A 577 -6.94 -22.16 6.93
C VAL A 577 -8.26 -22.32 7.66
N GLN A 578 -9.16 -21.35 7.50
CA GLN A 578 -10.55 -21.46 7.92
C GLN A 578 -11.48 -21.20 6.75
N VAL A 579 -12.37 -22.15 6.45
CA VAL A 579 -13.46 -21.96 5.50
C VAL A 579 -14.77 -22.10 6.25
N ARG A 580 -15.55 -21.03 6.34
CA ARG A 580 -16.85 -21.01 7.04
C ARG A 580 -18.02 -20.48 6.19
N GLY A 581 -17.75 -20.14 4.94
CA GLY A 581 -18.73 -19.73 3.94
C GLY A 581 -18.12 -19.66 2.54
N GLY A 582 -18.93 -19.30 1.55
CA GLY A 582 -18.49 -19.14 0.16
C GLY A 582 -18.19 -20.46 -0.55
N LYS A 583 -17.58 -20.38 -1.74
CA LYS A 583 -17.27 -21.53 -2.60
C LYS A 583 -15.77 -21.65 -2.86
N VAL A 584 -15.18 -22.82 -2.57
CA VAL A 584 -13.80 -23.16 -2.97
C VAL A 584 -13.83 -24.29 -3.98
N THR A 585 -13.14 -24.13 -5.13
CA THR A 585 -13.36 -25.02 -6.29
C THR A 585 -12.27 -26.05 -6.56
N THR A 586 -11.06 -25.91 -6.02
CA THR A 586 -9.95 -26.82 -6.34
C THR A 586 -9.19 -27.30 -5.11
N GLU A 587 -8.62 -26.42 -4.29
CA GLU A 587 -7.75 -26.83 -3.18
C GLU A 587 -7.96 -25.99 -1.92
N VAL A 588 -7.95 -26.66 -0.76
CA VAL A 588 -7.86 -26.05 0.57
C VAL A 588 -6.73 -26.74 1.31
N ALA A 589 -5.65 -26.03 1.61
CA ALA A 589 -4.52 -26.64 2.30
C ALA A 589 -3.96 -25.76 3.41
N GLY A 590 -3.60 -26.37 4.54
CA GLY A 590 -2.89 -25.65 5.61
C GLY A 590 -1.60 -25.02 5.08
N ALA A 591 -0.87 -25.75 4.23
CA ALA A 591 0.25 -25.21 3.46
C ALA A 591 0.35 -25.77 2.04
N ARG A 592 1.12 -25.09 1.17
CA ARG A 592 1.62 -25.63 -0.10
C ARG A 592 3.15 -25.67 -0.08
N ALA A 593 3.73 -26.79 -0.47
CA ALA A 593 5.18 -26.96 -0.54
C ALA A 593 5.58 -27.79 -1.76
N VAL A 594 6.74 -27.48 -2.33
CA VAL A 594 7.37 -28.32 -3.36
C VAL A 594 8.33 -29.32 -2.74
N TYR A 595 8.49 -30.48 -3.38
CA TYR A 595 9.27 -31.60 -2.86
C TYR A 595 10.09 -32.25 -3.99
N ASP A 596 11.32 -32.67 -3.72
CA ASP A 596 12.18 -33.41 -4.65
C ASP A 596 12.40 -34.81 -4.07
N THR A 597 12.04 -35.85 -4.81
CA THR A 597 12.02 -37.23 -4.32
C THR A 597 13.37 -37.93 -4.47
N THR A 598 14.41 -37.23 -4.97
CA THR A 598 15.75 -37.79 -5.08
C THR A 598 16.36 -38.12 -3.72
N PRO A 599 17.04 -39.26 -3.54
CA PRO A 599 17.58 -39.68 -2.24
C PRO A 599 18.58 -38.71 -1.59
N ALA A 600 19.21 -37.83 -2.39
CA ALA A 600 20.20 -36.86 -1.93
C ALA A 600 19.59 -35.47 -1.64
N ALA A 601 18.32 -35.24 -1.96
CA ALA A 601 17.67 -33.96 -1.70
C ALA A 601 17.43 -33.76 -0.20
N THR A 602 17.70 -32.54 0.27
CA THR A 602 17.41 -32.11 1.63
C THR A 602 16.12 -31.30 1.65
N HIS A 603 15.15 -31.73 2.46
CA HIS A 603 13.87 -31.03 2.60
C HIS A 603 13.73 -30.40 3.95
N THR A 604 13.14 -29.20 3.96
CA THR A 604 12.61 -28.64 5.19
C THR A 604 11.14 -29.03 5.32
N LEU A 605 10.74 -29.45 6.52
CA LEU A 605 9.39 -29.97 6.75
C LEU A 605 8.36 -28.84 6.69
N SER A 606 7.27 -29.07 5.95
CA SER A 606 6.12 -28.17 5.89
C SER A 606 4.94 -28.80 6.62
N ASN A 607 5.01 -28.81 7.95
CA ASN A 607 4.12 -29.55 8.85
C ASN A 607 3.54 -28.67 9.98
N GLY A 608 2.73 -29.25 10.87
CA GLY A 608 2.03 -28.51 11.93
C GLY A 608 0.92 -27.57 11.45
N ASN A 609 0.41 -27.75 10.22
CA ASN A 609 -0.59 -26.87 9.63
C ASN A 609 -2.03 -27.33 9.96
N THR A 610 -2.94 -26.37 10.14
CA THR A 610 -4.33 -26.65 10.51
C THR A 610 -5.30 -26.22 9.42
N VAL A 611 -6.27 -27.07 9.09
CA VAL A 611 -7.42 -26.69 8.26
C VAL A 611 -8.68 -26.83 9.09
N MET A 612 -9.48 -25.77 9.19
CA MET A 612 -10.78 -25.78 9.84
C MET A 612 -11.90 -25.57 8.82
N LEU A 613 -12.78 -26.57 8.72
CA LEU A 613 -14.02 -26.51 7.96
C LEU A 613 -15.15 -26.18 8.92
N GLY A 614 -15.46 -24.88 8.99
CA GLY A 614 -16.48 -24.28 9.84
C GLY A 614 -15.96 -23.13 10.72
N SER A 615 -16.77 -22.74 11.71
CA SER A 615 -16.49 -21.67 12.67
C SER A 615 -15.84 -22.19 13.96
N GLU A 616 -15.20 -21.31 14.74
CA GLU A 616 -14.63 -21.67 16.05
C GLU A 616 -15.70 -22.13 17.05
N GLU A 617 -16.88 -21.54 16.96
CA GLU A 617 -18.09 -22.08 17.59
C GLU A 617 -18.81 -23.01 16.61
N PRO A 618 -18.98 -24.30 16.94
CA PRO A 618 -19.58 -25.26 16.03
C PRO A 618 -21.02 -24.87 15.69
N THR A 619 -21.37 -24.94 14.40
CA THR A 619 -22.65 -24.46 13.88
C THR A 619 -23.20 -25.43 12.85
N ARG A 620 -24.41 -25.95 13.09
CA ARG A 620 -25.19 -26.70 12.08
C ARG A 620 -26.15 -25.78 11.31
N ALA A 621 -26.19 -25.76 9.98
CA ALA A 621 -25.15 -26.10 9.01
C ALA A 621 -24.72 -24.79 8.33
N LEU A 622 -23.43 -24.64 8.02
CA LEU A 622 -22.90 -23.44 7.39
C LEU A 622 -23.11 -23.45 5.86
N ASP A 623 -23.37 -22.27 5.29
CA ASP A 623 -23.47 -22.07 3.83
C ASP A 623 -22.06 -21.98 3.19
N MET A 624 -21.32 -23.07 3.29
CA MET A 624 -20.01 -23.25 2.67
C MET A 624 -20.06 -24.36 1.62
N ASN A 625 -19.34 -24.17 0.52
CA ASN A 625 -19.25 -25.15 -0.56
C ASN A 625 -17.78 -25.44 -0.90
N VAL A 626 -17.28 -26.56 -0.39
CA VAL A 626 -15.95 -27.09 -0.70
C VAL A 626 -16.03 -28.44 -1.45
N ALA A 627 -17.19 -28.76 -2.03
CA ALA A 627 -17.42 -30.05 -2.69
C ALA A 627 -16.50 -30.29 -3.89
N GLY A 628 -16.08 -29.21 -4.57
CA GLY A 628 -15.12 -29.27 -5.67
C GLY A 628 -13.66 -29.37 -5.23
N ALA A 629 -13.37 -29.16 -3.94
CA ALA A 629 -12.02 -29.00 -3.44
C ALA A 629 -11.44 -30.29 -2.85
N SER A 630 -10.14 -30.49 -3.04
CA SER A 630 -9.32 -31.42 -2.28
C SER A 630 -8.73 -30.71 -1.06
N ILE A 631 -8.75 -31.39 0.09
CA ILE A 631 -8.34 -30.81 1.38
C ILE A 631 -7.02 -31.44 1.82
N TYR A 632 -6.04 -30.61 2.20
CA TYR A 632 -4.71 -31.07 2.58
C TYR A 632 -4.24 -30.46 3.90
N GLY A 633 -3.52 -31.23 4.72
CA GLY A 633 -2.71 -30.62 5.79
C GLY A 633 -1.61 -29.77 5.15
N THR A 634 -0.86 -30.43 4.26
CA THR A 634 0.07 -29.78 3.34
C THR A 634 -0.09 -30.37 1.94
N ASP A 635 -0.27 -29.51 0.95
CA ASP A 635 -0.24 -29.86 -0.46
C ASP A 635 1.22 -29.95 -0.94
N TYR A 636 1.77 -31.17 -0.95
CA TYR A 636 3.13 -31.43 -1.42
C TYR A 636 3.12 -31.75 -2.91
N ARG A 637 3.94 -31.02 -3.68
CA ARG A 637 4.04 -31.14 -5.14
C ARG A 637 5.42 -31.61 -5.57
N ASP A 638 5.48 -32.69 -6.33
CA ASP A 638 6.74 -33.26 -6.80
C ASP A 638 7.37 -32.40 -7.91
N VAL A 639 8.52 -31.79 -7.63
CA VAL A 639 9.30 -31.00 -8.60
C VAL A 639 10.58 -31.71 -9.02
N THR A 640 10.69 -33.02 -8.76
CA THR A 640 11.84 -33.83 -9.14
C THR A 640 12.12 -33.71 -10.63
N SER A 641 13.39 -33.49 -10.98
CA SER A 641 13.81 -33.40 -12.38
C SER A 641 13.40 -34.66 -13.16
N GLY A 642 12.62 -34.47 -14.24
CA GLY A 642 12.11 -35.56 -15.07
C GLY A 642 10.68 -36.03 -14.76
N VAL A 643 10.08 -35.57 -13.66
CA VAL A 643 8.66 -35.82 -13.35
C VAL A 643 7.79 -34.75 -14.04
N ALA A 644 6.80 -35.18 -14.81
CA ALA A 644 5.92 -34.28 -15.54
C ALA A 644 4.74 -33.79 -14.67
N GLY A 645 4.42 -32.50 -14.73
CA GLY A 645 3.15 -31.94 -14.25
C GLY A 645 2.99 -31.73 -12.74
N THR A 646 4.08 -31.72 -11.98
CA THR A 646 4.10 -31.51 -10.52
C THR A 646 3.02 -32.29 -9.75
N PRO A 647 3.03 -33.63 -9.80
CA PRO A 647 2.00 -34.45 -9.19
C PRO A 647 1.95 -34.28 -7.66
N GLU A 648 0.77 -34.56 -7.10
CA GLU A 648 0.54 -34.61 -5.66
C GLU A 648 1.39 -35.73 -5.02
N LEU A 649 1.97 -35.43 -3.85
CA LEU A 649 2.63 -36.41 -2.99
C LEU A 649 1.86 -36.57 -1.67
N THR A 650 1.77 -37.83 -1.27
CA THR A 650 1.01 -38.30 -0.11
C THR A 650 1.90 -39.11 0.81
N PHE A 651 1.82 -38.81 2.11
CA PHE A 651 2.67 -39.43 3.13
C PHE A 651 1.84 -40.24 4.13
N ASP A 652 2.48 -41.25 4.73
CA ASP A 652 1.86 -42.06 5.78
C ASP A 652 1.76 -41.31 7.11
N SER A 653 0.84 -41.71 7.99
CA SER A 653 0.55 -41.00 9.26
C SER A 653 1.69 -40.94 10.27
N ALA A 654 2.74 -41.76 10.11
CA ALA A 654 3.94 -41.71 10.93
C ALA A 654 5.03 -40.77 10.37
N SER A 655 4.80 -40.15 9.20
CA SER A 655 5.76 -39.33 8.49
C SER A 655 5.94 -37.95 9.13
N ASP A 656 7.20 -37.55 9.33
CA ASP A 656 7.53 -36.21 9.84
C ASP A 656 7.05 -35.08 8.91
N GLN A 657 6.89 -35.35 7.61
CA GLN A 657 6.38 -34.41 6.61
C GLN A 657 4.98 -33.88 6.93
N ILE A 658 4.17 -34.66 7.63
CA ILE A 658 2.78 -34.30 7.94
C ILE A 658 2.50 -34.20 9.43
N LYS A 659 3.50 -34.44 10.28
CA LYS A 659 3.39 -34.39 11.74
C LYS A 659 2.69 -33.12 12.23
N ASP A 660 1.78 -33.28 13.18
CA ASP A 660 0.98 -32.20 13.77
C ASP A 660 0.07 -31.45 12.75
N ASN A 661 -0.05 -31.91 11.50
CA ASN A 661 -1.08 -31.39 10.60
C ASN A 661 -2.46 -31.86 11.10
N GLU A 662 -3.41 -30.94 11.25
CA GLU A 662 -4.73 -31.25 11.81
C GLU A 662 -5.87 -30.76 10.92
N LEU A 663 -6.82 -31.66 10.65
CA LEU A 663 -8.12 -31.30 10.09
C LEU A 663 -9.13 -31.14 11.23
N ILE A 664 -9.77 -29.98 11.30
CA ILE A 664 -10.83 -29.68 12.25
C ILE A 664 -12.13 -29.46 11.49
N VAL A 665 -13.20 -30.17 11.86
CA VAL A 665 -14.54 -29.99 11.29
C VAL A 665 -15.50 -29.60 12.39
N THR A 666 -16.17 -28.45 12.24
CA THR A 666 -17.04 -27.86 13.28
C THR A 666 -18.47 -27.60 12.79
N THR A 667 -18.81 -28.04 11.58
CA THR A 667 -20.14 -27.95 10.98
C THR A 667 -20.55 -29.31 10.42
N THR A 668 -21.84 -29.46 10.14
CA THR A 668 -22.41 -30.60 9.44
C THR A 668 -22.56 -30.32 7.95
N GLY A 669 -22.75 -31.37 7.14
CA GLY A 669 -23.07 -31.28 5.71
C GLY A 669 -21.89 -30.99 4.79
N VAL A 670 -20.64 -31.05 5.27
CA VAL A 670 -19.47 -30.75 4.43
C VAL A 670 -19.25 -31.87 3.42
N SER A 671 -19.11 -31.50 2.15
CA SER A 671 -18.64 -32.39 1.09
C SER A 671 -17.31 -31.89 0.55
N ALA A 672 -16.37 -32.79 0.27
CA ALA A 672 -15.08 -32.51 -0.37
C ALA A 672 -14.72 -33.64 -1.35
N LYS A 673 -13.77 -33.42 -2.25
CA LYS A 673 -13.28 -34.50 -3.13
C LYS A 673 -12.48 -35.52 -2.33
N LYS A 674 -11.44 -35.02 -1.66
CA LYS A 674 -10.35 -35.80 -1.07
C LYS A 674 -9.87 -35.14 0.21
N VAL A 675 -9.28 -35.93 1.10
CA VAL A 675 -8.58 -35.44 2.30
C VAL A 675 -7.24 -36.16 2.43
N ARG A 676 -6.13 -35.41 2.57
CA ARG A 676 -4.75 -35.93 2.47
C ARG A 676 -3.78 -35.22 3.41
N ASN A 677 -2.66 -35.88 3.71
CA ASN A 677 -1.52 -35.30 4.41
C ASN A 677 -1.85 -34.65 5.76
N PHE A 678 -2.79 -35.24 6.50
CA PHE A 678 -3.08 -34.87 7.88
C PHE A 678 -2.57 -35.94 8.84
N ASP A 679 -2.05 -35.49 9.98
CA ASP A 679 -1.66 -36.34 11.10
C ASP A 679 -2.88 -36.72 11.95
N SER A 680 -3.77 -35.74 12.20
CA SER A 680 -4.93 -35.92 13.07
C SER A 680 -6.21 -35.27 12.52
N TYR A 681 -7.34 -35.78 13.01
CA TYR A 681 -8.68 -35.44 12.56
C TYR A 681 -9.57 -35.19 13.78
N THR A 682 -10.04 -33.96 13.93
CA THR A 682 -10.87 -33.55 15.08
C THR A 682 -12.24 -33.07 14.59
N PHE A 683 -13.28 -33.74 15.07
CA PHE A 683 -14.67 -33.37 14.82
C PHE A 683 -15.25 -32.73 16.08
N VAL A 684 -15.63 -31.46 16.00
CA VAL A 684 -16.17 -30.71 17.15
C VAL A 684 -17.69 -30.68 17.07
N LEU A 685 -18.34 -31.23 18.08
CA LEU A 685 -19.79 -31.36 18.14
C LEU A 685 -20.41 -30.11 18.77
N GLY A 686 -21.46 -29.60 18.13
CA GLY A 686 -22.22 -28.44 18.61
C GLY A 686 -23.57 -28.82 19.24
N ASP A 687 -24.06 -27.97 20.14
CA ASP A 687 -25.33 -28.17 20.85
C ASP A 687 -26.54 -28.29 19.91
N ASN A 688 -26.47 -27.69 18.72
CA ASN A 688 -27.56 -27.69 17.74
C ASN A 688 -27.48 -28.82 16.72
N PHE A 689 -26.60 -29.81 16.92
CA PHE A 689 -26.48 -30.96 16.03
C PHE A 689 -27.62 -31.95 16.28
N GLU A 690 -28.08 -32.60 15.22
CA GLU A 690 -29.22 -33.53 15.26
C GLU A 690 -28.79 -34.96 14.95
N ASN A 691 -29.54 -35.92 15.48
CA ASN A 691 -29.35 -37.34 15.19
C ASN A 691 -29.26 -37.59 13.67
N LYS A 692 -28.30 -38.42 13.26
CA LYS A 692 -27.95 -38.80 11.88
C LYS A 692 -27.25 -37.72 11.06
N ASP A 693 -26.87 -36.60 11.65
CA ASP A 693 -26.02 -35.65 10.97
C ASP A 693 -24.72 -36.30 10.48
N THR A 694 -24.32 -35.89 9.28
CA THR A 694 -23.01 -36.21 8.71
C THR A 694 -22.14 -34.97 8.73
N MET A 695 -20.93 -35.05 9.25
CA MET A 695 -20.01 -33.92 9.30
C MET A 695 -19.24 -33.76 7.99
N LEU A 696 -18.54 -34.81 7.54
CA LEU A 696 -17.71 -34.78 6.33
C LEU A 696 -18.01 -35.96 5.40
N THR A 697 -18.21 -35.67 4.12
CA THR A 697 -18.37 -36.65 3.04
C THR A 697 -17.29 -36.45 1.98
N LEU A 698 -16.52 -37.51 1.69
CA LEU A 698 -15.58 -37.56 0.57
C LEU A 698 -16.30 -38.08 -0.67
N THR A 699 -16.10 -37.41 -1.80
CA THR A 699 -16.86 -37.67 -3.05
C THR A 699 -16.05 -38.38 -4.13
N GLU A 700 -14.74 -38.52 -3.95
CA GLU A 700 -13.88 -39.35 -4.80
C GLU A 700 -13.37 -40.57 -4.01
N ALA A 701 -13.18 -41.69 -4.71
CA ALA A 701 -12.66 -42.92 -4.15
C ALA A 701 -11.17 -42.79 -3.72
N GLY A 702 -10.69 -43.76 -2.93
CA GLY A 702 -9.29 -43.90 -2.53
C GLY A 702 -8.96 -43.32 -1.15
N GLY A 703 -9.97 -42.96 -0.34
CA GLY A 703 -9.80 -42.55 1.05
C GLY A 703 -8.69 -41.53 1.27
N PHE A 704 -7.78 -41.83 2.22
CA PHE A 704 -6.63 -40.98 2.58
C PHE A 704 -5.48 -41.02 1.54
N GLY A 705 -5.67 -41.70 0.41
CA GLY A 705 -4.70 -41.83 -0.68
C GLY A 705 -3.76 -43.02 -0.51
N THR A 706 -2.75 -43.10 -1.37
CA THR A 706 -1.70 -44.12 -1.34
C THR A 706 -0.36 -43.48 -1.03
N VAL A 707 0.51 -44.11 -0.24
CA VAL A 707 1.83 -43.57 0.09
C VAL A 707 2.67 -43.43 -1.18
N SER A 708 3.04 -42.18 -1.50
CA SER A 708 3.84 -41.86 -2.68
C SER A 708 5.26 -42.41 -2.53
N ASN A 709 5.84 -42.88 -3.64
CA ASN A 709 7.21 -43.41 -3.73
C ASN A 709 7.51 -44.61 -2.81
N ALA A 710 6.49 -45.26 -2.27
CA ALA A 710 6.61 -46.52 -1.56
C ALA A 710 6.39 -47.70 -2.52
N ALA A 711 7.08 -48.82 -2.29
CA ALA A 711 6.87 -50.03 -3.07
C ALA A 711 5.39 -50.43 -3.04
N SER A 712 4.79 -50.68 -4.20
CA SER A 712 3.37 -51.02 -4.39
C SER A 712 2.34 -49.93 -4.07
N ASN A 713 2.75 -48.71 -3.70
CA ASN A 713 1.86 -47.59 -3.35
C ASN A 713 0.74 -48.02 -2.36
N PRO A 714 1.10 -48.47 -1.14
CA PRO A 714 0.12 -48.94 -0.16
C PRO A 714 -0.83 -47.81 0.24
N ALA A 715 -2.03 -48.14 0.72
CA ALA A 715 -2.95 -47.14 1.27
C ALA A 715 -2.32 -46.39 2.47
N VAL A 716 -2.57 -45.08 2.56
CA VAL A 716 -2.22 -44.26 3.72
C VAL A 716 -3.11 -44.70 4.88
N LYS A 717 -2.51 -45.08 6.02
CA LYS A 717 -3.26 -45.53 7.19
C LYS A 717 -3.26 -44.44 8.25
N VAL A 718 -4.43 -44.03 8.71
CA VAL A 718 -4.56 -43.07 9.82
C VAL A 718 -4.59 -43.84 11.13
N ASP A 719 -3.77 -43.47 12.11
CA ASP A 719 -3.86 -44.04 13.45
C ASP A 719 -5.23 -43.70 14.07
N TRP A 720 -5.98 -44.72 14.50
CA TRP A 720 -7.31 -44.56 15.09
C TRP A 720 -7.33 -43.60 16.29
N GLY A 721 -6.27 -43.59 17.11
CA GLY A 721 -6.15 -42.68 18.25
C GLY A 721 -5.98 -41.20 17.87
N LYS A 722 -5.73 -40.90 16.59
CA LYS A 722 -5.62 -39.53 16.05
C LYS A 722 -6.92 -39.04 15.43
N VAL A 723 -7.98 -39.87 15.40
CA VAL A 723 -9.35 -39.46 15.07
C VAL A 723 -10.08 -39.14 16.36
N LYS A 724 -10.67 -37.95 16.48
CA LYS A 724 -11.24 -37.44 17.74
C LYS A 724 -12.65 -36.91 17.56
N ALA A 725 -13.56 -37.36 18.42
CA ALA A 725 -14.84 -36.72 18.67
C ALA A 725 -14.70 -35.75 19.86
N ASN A 726 -14.67 -34.45 19.58
CA ASN A 726 -14.52 -33.39 20.56
C ASN A 726 -15.89 -32.86 20.99
N THR A 727 -16.26 -33.20 22.22
CA THR A 727 -17.52 -32.84 22.89
C THR A 727 -17.36 -31.63 23.83
N SER A 728 -16.22 -30.94 23.83
CA SER A 728 -15.94 -29.83 24.76
C SER A 728 -16.86 -28.62 24.60
N LYS A 729 -17.48 -28.46 23.42
CA LYS A 729 -18.42 -27.38 23.11
C LYS A 729 -19.88 -27.73 23.47
N LEU A 730 -20.15 -28.94 23.94
CA LEU A 730 -21.49 -29.35 24.36
C LEU A 730 -21.81 -28.89 25.79
N THR A 731 -23.01 -28.35 25.97
CA THR A 731 -23.53 -27.98 27.28
C THR A 731 -23.88 -29.19 28.14
N ASP A 732 -23.63 -29.10 29.45
CA ASP A 732 -24.10 -30.04 30.47
C ASP A 732 -25.33 -29.53 31.24
N ARG A 733 -25.84 -28.34 30.87
CA ARG A 733 -27.05 -27.75 31.45
C ARG A 733 -28.24 -28.66 31.19
N ARG A 734 -29.08 -28.88 32.20
CA ARG A 734 -30.34 -29.62 32.08
C ARG A 734 -31.20 -29.04 30.95
N GLY A 735 -31.67 -29.91 30.06
CA GLY A 735 -32.54 -29.55 28.93
C GLY A 735 -31.90 -28.64 27.87
N GLY A 736 -30.58 -28.65 27.73
CA GLY A 736 -29.88 -28.00 26.61
C GLY A 736 -28.96 -28.97 25.88
N GLY A 737 -28.61 -28.69 24.63
CA GLY A 737 -27.68 -29.51 23.85
C GLY A 737 -28.34 -30.75 23.23
N ILE A 738 -27.58 -31.82 23.15
CA ILE A 738 -27.98 -33.09 22.52
C ILE A 738 -28.70 -33.96 23.56
N HIS A 739 -29.83 -34.54 23.17
CA HIS A 739 -30.74 -35.29 24.05
C HIS A 739 -30.78 -36.78 23.73
N GLY A 740 -30.95 -37.63 24.75
CA GLY A 740 -31.19 -39.06 24.58
C GLY A 740 -30.13 -39.79 23.73
N ARG A 741 -30.58 -40.60 22.76
CA ARG A 741 -29.72 -41.45 21.91
C ARG A 741 -29.48 -40.82 20.54
N ASN A 742 -28.22 -40.71 20.12
CA ASN A 742 -27.87 -40.12 18.83
C ASN A 742 -26.74 -40.87 18.14
N ASN A 743 -26.84 -40.96 16.81
CA ASN A 743 -25.82 -41.51 15.94
C ASN A 743 -25.37 -40.43 14.95
N PHE A 744 -24.08 -40.16 14.89
CA PHE A 744 -23.47 -39.21 13.96
C PHE A 744 -22.53 -39.94 13.01
N THR A 745 -22.44 -39.44 11.77
CA THR A 745 -21.38 -39.84 10.85
C THR A 745 -20.32 -38.74 10.85
N LEU A 746 -19.15 -39.01 11.45
CA LEU A 746 -18.07 -38.02 11.51
C LEU A 746 -17.43 -37.85 10.12
N MET A 747 -17.12 -38.98 9.49
CA MET A 747 -16.57 -39.02 8.13
C MET A 747 -17.16 -40.20 7.37
N GLN A 748 -17.43 -40.02 6.09
CA GLN A 748 -17.78 -41.10 5.17
C GLN A 748 -17.24 -40.87 3.77
N GLU A 749 -17.19 -41.93 2.98
CA GLU A 749 -16.90 -41.89 1.55
C GLU A 749 -18.16 -42.25 0.75
N VAL A 750 -18.58 -41.35 -0.14
CA VAL A 750 -19.80 -41.50 -0.96
C VAL A 750 -19.48 -41.02 -2.36
N VAL A 751 -19.20 -41.97 -3.26
CA VAL A 751 -18.71 -41.67 -4.61
C VAL A 751 -19.86 -41.68 -5.62
N PRO A 752 -20.21 -40.54 -6.22
CA PRO A 752 -21.22 -40.49 -7.27
C PRO A 752 -20.70 -41.14 -8.55
N GLY A 753 -21.41 -42.12 -9.07
CA GLY A 753 -21.18 -42.79 -10.35
C GLY A 753 -21.97 -42.17 -11.50
N THR A 754 -21.73 -42.66 -12.72
CA THR A 754 -22.50 -42.27 -13.91
C THR A 754 -23.96 -42.70 -13.79
N GLY A 755 -24.89 -41.82 -14.17
CA GLY A 755 -26.33 -42.12 -14.14
C GLY A 755 -27.00 -42.07 -12.76
N GLY A 756 -26.33 -41.50 -11.73
CA GLY A 756 -26.89 -41.35 -10.38
C GLY A 756 -26.69 -42.56 -9.46
N ALA A 757 -25.97 -43.59 -9.90
CA ALA A 757 -25.51 -44.66 -9.00
C ALA A 757 -24.57 -44.09 -7.93
N ILE A 758 -24.66 -44.58 -6.70
CA ILE A 758 -23.78 -44.17 -5.59
C ILE A 758 -22.98 -45.39 -5.14
N SER A 759 -21.67 -45.23 -4.98
CA SER A 759 -20.76 -46.25 -4.45
C SER A 759 -20.27 -45.87 -3.05
N TYR A 760 -20.14 -46.88 -2.20
CA TYR A 760 -19.65 -46.76 -0.81
C TYR A 760 -18.40 -47.63 -0.65
N PRO A 761 -17.25 -47.21 -1.19
CA PRO A 761 -16.02 -47.98 -1.07
C PRO A 761 -15.51 -47.95 0.38
N ASN A 762 -14.74 -48.97 0.73
CA ASN A 762 -14.13 -49.10 2.05
C ASN A 762 -12.67 -48.63 2.00
N ASP A 763 -12.39 -47.42 1.50
CA ASP A 763 -11.02 -46.95 1.27
C ASP A 763 -10.45 -46.14 2.45
N LEU A 764 -11.24 -45.87 3.50
CA LEU A 764 -10.74 -45.24 4.73
C LEU A 764 -9.94 -46.26 5.55
N ALA A 765 -8.62 -46.27 5.37
CA ALA A 765 -7.73 -47.18 6.07
C ALA A 765 -7.28 -46.63 7.43
N PHE A 766 -7.50 -47.41 8.49
CA PHE A 766 -7.10 -47.09 9.86
C PHE A 766 -6.11 -48.12 10.41
N ALA A 767 -5.05 -47.64 11.04
CA ALA A 767 -4.09 -48.45 11.79
C ALA A 767 -4.40 -48.41 13.29
N ASN A 768 -3.93 -49.41 14.03
CA ASN A 768 -4.09 -49.51 15.49
C ASN A 768 -5.56 -49.36 15.93
N TYR A 769 -6.50 -49.86 15.12
CA TYR A 769 -7.93 -49.79 15.42
C TYR A 769 -8.24 -50.54 16.71
N THR A 770 -8.91 -49.83 17.61
CA THR A 770 -9.35 -50.35 18.90
C THR A 770 -10.84 -50.03 19.06
N ASP A 771 -11.68 -51.05 18.92
CA ASP A 771 -13.07 -51.00 19.38
C ASP A 771 -13.15 -51.73 20.71
N THR A 772 -13.41 -50.98 21.78
CA THR A 772 -13.62 -51.57 23.08
C THR A 772 -15.06 -52.08 23.12
N ALA A 773 -15.23 -53.37 22.79
CA ALA A 773 -16.54 -54.01 22.75
C ALA A 773 -17.30 -53.78 24.06
N GLY A 774 -18.49 -53.19 23.96
CA GLY A 774 -19.35 -52.90 25.11
C GLY A 774 -18.92 -51.75 26.03
N ILE A 775 -17.83 -51.04 25.72
CA ILE A 775 -17.30 -49.94 26.56
C ILE A 775 -17.36 -48.60 25.80
N ALA A 776 -17.86 -47.56 26.48
CA ALA A 776 -17.87 -46.17 26.01
C ALA A 776 -16.96 -45.28 26.87
N GLU A 777 -16.59 -44.12 26.32
CA GLU A 777 -15.95 -43.04 27.07
C GLU A 777 -17.02 -42.11 27.65
N LEU A 778 -16.84 -41.66 28.89
CA LEU A 778 -17.73 -40.67 29.50
C LEU A 778 -17.11 -39.28 29.42
N ASP A 779 -17.92 -38.29 29.08
CA ASP A 779 -17.58 -36.87 29.17
C ASP A 779 -18.75 -36.09 29.78
N ARG A 780 -18.59 -35.65 31.05
CA ARG A 780 -19.60 -34.93 31.85
C ARG A 780 -20.94 -35.69 31.98
N VAL A 781 -21.90 -35.39 31.11
CA VAL A 781 -23.25 -35.98 31.06
C VAL A 781 -23.48 -36.83 29.81
N TYR A 782 -22.45 -36.95 28.97
CA TYR A 782 -22.47 -37.69 27.72
C TYR A 782 -21.68 -38.99 27.83
N GLU A 783 -22.23 -40.02 27.21
CA GLU A 783 -21.59 -41.29 26.89
C GLU A 783 -21.30 -41.25 25.39
N LYS A 784 -20.04 -41.50 25.00
CA LYS A 784 -19.65 -41.50 23.59
C LYS A 784 -18.90 -42.77 23.21
N LYS A 785 -19.25 -43.31 22.04
CA LYS A 785 -18.58 -44.45 21.44
C LYS A 785 -18.32 -44.18 19.95
N MET A 786 -17.05 -44.20 19.57
CA MET A 786 -16.62 -44.05 18.19
C MET A 786 -16.30 -45.43 17.60
N THR A 787 -16.77 -45.71 16.38
CA THR A 787 -16.55 -46.98 15.69
C THR A 787 -16.32 -46.76 14.20
N ALA A 788 -15.65 -47.72 13.56
CA ALA A 788 -15.69 -47.87 12.12
C ALA A 788 -16.85 -48.81 11.75
N ASP A 789 -17.42 -48.63 10.56
CA ASP A 789 -18.53 -49.49 10.09
C ASP A 789 -18.08 -50.89 9.63
N VAL A 790 -16.78 -51.10 9.50
CA VAL A 790 -16.15 -52.38 9.17
C VAL A 790 -15.18 -52.79 10.26
N ALA A 791 -15.32 -54.03 10.75
CA ALA A 791 -14.42 -54.61 11.74
C ALA A 791 -13.08 -55.04 11.10
N PRO A 792 -11.96 -55.02 11.86
CA PRO A 792 -10.69 -55.55 11.39
C PRO A 792 -10.77 -57.02 10.96
N ALA A 793 -9.95 -57.41 9.99
CA ALA A 793 -9.79 -58.82 9.64
C ALA A 793 -9.22 -59.62 10.82
N ALA A 794 -9.56 -60.91 10.93
CA ALA A 794 -9.09 -61.77 12.02
C ALA A 794 -7.55 -61.76 12.14
N GLY A 795 -7.04 -61.40 13.31
CA GLY A 795 -5.60 -61.31 13.59
C GLY A 795 -4.94 -59.98 13.17
N SER A 796 -5.71 -59.02 12.66
CA SER A 796 -5.26 -57.67 12.30
C SER A 796 -5.83 -56.63 13.26
N THR A 797 -5.06 -55.58 13.55
CA THR A 797 -5.53 -54.35 14.19
C THR A 797 -5.83 -53.24 13.18
N ASP A 798 -5.61 -53.48 11.90
CA ASP A 798 -5.92 -52.54 10.83
C ASP A 798 -7.31 -52.84 10.25
N THR A 799 -8.06 -51.80 9.94
CA THR A 799 -9.37 -51.90 9.27
C THR A 799 -9.48 -50.93 8.11
N ALA A 800 -10.30 -51.29 7.11
CA ALA A 800 -10.63 -50.44 5.97
C ALA A 800 -12.15 -50.27 5.96
N ALA A 801 -12.60 -49.03 6.07
CA ALA A 801 -13.98 -48.67 6.40
C ALA A 801 -14.57 -47.71 5.36
N ASN A 802 -15.90 -47.63 5.30
CA ASN A 802 -16.59 -46.58 4.56
C ASN A 802 -16.92 -45.39 5.46
N LYS A 803 -17.12 -45.62 6.77
CA LYS A 803 -17.58 -44.60 7.72
C LYS A 803 -16.86 -44.66 9.06
N VAL A 804 -16.71 -43.47 9.64
CA VAL A 804 -16.44 -43.26 11.06
C VAL A 804 -17.73 -42.78 11.71
N LEU A 805 -18.22 -43.55 12.68
CA LEU A 805 -19.48 -43.33 13.37
C LEU A 805 -19.21 -42.89 14.81
N LEU A 806 -20.13 -42.09 15.35
CA LEU A 806 -20.15 -41.68 16.75
C LEU A 806 -21.54 -41.91 17.31
N GLU A 807 -21.68 -42.84 18.24
CA GLU A 807 -22.83 -42.88 19.14
C GLU A 807 -22.55 -41.88 20.27
N LEU A 808 -23.43 -40.89 20.43
CA LEU A 808 -23.28 -39.85 21.44
C LEU A 808 -24.62 -39.72 22.17
N ASN A 809 -24.61 -40.16 23.41
CA ASN A 809 -25.82 -40.32 24.20
C ASN A 809 -25.74 -39.46 25.44
N ARG A 810 -26.80 -38.72 25.74
CA ARG A 810 -26.93 -38.05 27.03
C ARG A 810 -27.58 -39.02 28.00
N PHE A 811 -26.83 -39.45 29.02
CA PHE A 811 -27.28 -40.49 29.94
C PHE A 811 -27.86 -39.92 31.24
N ARG A 812 -27.54 -38.67 31.61
CA ARG A 812 -27.98 -38.09 32.88
C ARG A 812 -28.30 -36.61 32.85
N ASN A 813 -29.05 -36.19 33.87
CA ASN A 813 -29.39 -34.78 34.15
C ASN A 813 -30.01 -34.07 32.93
N ASP A 814 -30.83 -34.77 32.16
CA ASP A 814 -31.52 -34.19 31.01
C ASP A 814 -32.97 -33.81 31.32
N GLU A 815 -33.54 -32.96 30.48
CA GLU A 815 -34.97 -32.64 30.44
C GLU A 815 -35.38 -32.41 28.99
N VAL A 816 -36.11 -33.36 28.43
CA VAL A 816 -36.48 -33.36 27.01
C VAL A 816 -37.99 -33.49 26.86
N THR A 817 -38.54 -32.82 25.85
CA THR A 817 -39.98 -32.80 25.58
C THR A 817 -40.26 -33.37 24.19
N HIS A 818 -40.97 -34.49 24.12
CA HIS A 818 -41.46 -35.08 22.88
C HIS A 818 -42.85 -34.53 22.56
N LYS A 819 -42.95 -33.77 21.47
CA LYS A 819 -44.19 -33.07 21.06
C LYS A 819 -45.05 -33.84 20.07
N GLY A 820 -44.58 -34.98 19.55
CA GLY A 820 -45.30 -35.78 18.55
C GLY A 820 -45.43 -35.14 17.15
N THR A 821 -44.80 -33.99 16.91
CA THR A 821 -44.76 -33.32 15.59
C THR A 821 -43.65 -33.85 14.68
N GLU A 822 -42.76 -34.69 15.20
CA GLU A 822 -41.62 -35.26 14.50
C GLU A 822 -42.03 -36.55 13.78
N ALA A 823 -41.43 -36.85 12.62
CA ALA A 823 -41.61 -38.14 11.96
C ALA A 823 -41.11 -39.26 12.88
N GLN A 824 -42.02 -40.08 13.41
CA GLN A 824 -41.69 -41.09 14.42
C GLN A 824 -40.87 -42.26 13.84
N THR A 825 -39.56 -42.03 13.77
CA THR A 825 -38.53 -43.06 13.64
C THR A 825 -37.31 -42.56 14.41
N PRO A 826 -36.90 -43.21 15.53
CA PRO A 826 -37.34 -44.51 16.03
C PRO A 826 -38.68 -44.49 16.81
N THR A 827 -39.23 -45.67 17.10
CA THR A 827 -40.43 -45.91 17.93
C THR A 827 -40.17 -45.75 19.44
N GLU A 828 -38.96 -45.34 19.81
CA GLU A 828 -38.49 -45.24 21.19
C GLU A 828 -38.04 -43.81 21.46
N VAL A 829 -38.48 -43.24 22.58
CA VAL A 829 -38.02 -41.93 23.07
C VAL A 829 -37.41 -42.07 24.45
N TYR A 830 -36.38 -41.28 24.71
CA TYR A 830 -35.53 -41.42 25.88
C TYR A 830 -35.35 -40.07 26.58
N GLY A 831 -35.58 -40.03 27.89
CA GLY A 831 -35.18 -38.93 28.76
C GLY A 831 -33.68 -38.92 28.99
N GLY A 832 -33.08 -40.08 29.21
CA GLY A 832 -31.64 -40.31 29.14
C GLY A 832 -31.36 -41.71 28.61
N TYR A 833 -30.23 -41.87 27.93
CA TYR A 833 -29.83 -43.14 27.32
C TYR A 833 -28.36 -43.45 27.58
N SER A 834 -28.09 -44.70 27.94
CA SER A 834 -26.76 -45.30 27.96
C SER A 834 -26.85 -46.66 27.29
N GLY A 835 -25.99 -46.89 26.29
CA GLY A 835 -25.90 -48.16 25.57
C GLY A 835 -24.78 -49.06 26.08
N TYR A 836 -23.86 -48.53 26.89
CA TYR A 836 -22.58 -49.18 27.15
C TYR A 836 -22.16 -49.07 28.63
N ASP A 837 -21.30 -50.01 29.02
CA ASP A 837 -20.52 -49.86 30.24
C ASP A 837 -19.37 -48.87 30.00
N HIS A 838 -18.66 -48.46 31.03
CA HIS A 838 -17.44 -47.64 30.93
C HIS A 838 -16.33 -48.24 31.80
N THR A 839 -15.11 -47.73 31.68
CA THR A 839 -13.99 -48.17 32.51
C THR A 839 -13.41 -47.03 33.33
N GLU A 840 -13.15 -47.27 34.61
CA GLU A 840 -12.45 -46.32 35.49
C GLU A 840 -11.31 -47.02 36.24
N LYS A 841 -10.32 -46.24 36.70
CA LYS A 841 -9.27 -46.77 37.59
C LYS A 841 -9.79 -46.84 39.02
N VAL A 842 -10.21 -48.01 39.45
CA VAL A 842 -10.57 -48.30 40.84
C VAL A 842 -9.33 -48.84 41.56
N SER A 843 -8.84 -48.11 42.56
CA SER A 843 -7.62 -48.48 43.31
C SER A 843 -6.39 -48.74 42.43
N GLY A 844 -6.27 -48.01 41.32
CA GLY A 844 -5.17 -48.16 40.35
C GLY A 844 -5.37 -49.24 39.28
N VAL A 845 -6.45 -50.03 39.35
CA VAL A 845 -6.79 -51.07 38.38
C VAL A 845 -7.94 -50.60 37.48
N LEU A 846 -7.77 -50.71 36.16
CA LEU A 846 -8.83 -50.41 35.22
C LEU A 846 -9.95 -51.45 35.36
N THR A 847 -11.13 -50.99 35.78
CA THR A 847 -12.28 -51.82 36.10
C THR A 847 -13.46 -51.40 35.23
N THR A 848 -14.14 -52.37 34.62
CA THR A 848 -15.41 -52.14 33.91
C THR A 848 -16.52 -51.90 34.91
N LEU A 849 -17.23 -50.79 34.75
CA LEU A 849 -18.35 -50.33 35.55
C LEU A 849 -19.56 -50.06 34.67
N GLY A 850 -20.74 -50.06 35.27
CA GLY A 850 -21.98 -49.72 34.57
C GLY A 850 -22.20 -48.21 34.47
N THR A 851 -22.64 -47.73 33.31
CA THR A 851 -23.10 -46.35 33.15
C THR A 851 -24.56 -46.27 33.60
N THR A 852 -24.86 -45.51 34.66
CA THR A 852 -26.22 -45.43 35.22
C THR A 852 -26.97 -44.23 34.66
N THR A 853 -28.12 -44.44 34.02
CA THR A 853 -28.98 -43.32 33.64
C THR A 853 -29.61 -42.69 34.87
N GLU A 854 -29.40 -41.39 35.07
CA GLU A 854 -29.85 -40.75 36.31
C GLU A 854 -30.45 -39.35 36.15
N SER A 855 -31.45 -39.05 36.98
CA SER A 855 -32.02 -37.70 37.14
C SER A 855 -32.53 -37.07 35.83
N ASN A 856 -33.00 -37.89 34.89
CA ASN A 856 -33.55 -37.42 33.62
C ASN A 856 -35.06 -37.19 33.71
N ILE A 857 -35.56 -36.24 32.93
CA ILE A 857 -36.99 -35.94 32.81
C ILE A 857 -37.40 -36.05 31.35
N LEU A 858 -38.35 -36.93 31.05
CA LEU A 858 -38.98 -37.04 29.74
C LEU A 858 -40.42 -36.52 29.84
N ASN A 859 -40.71 -35.42 29.14
CA ASN A 859 -42.07 -34.91 28.99
C ASN A 859 -42.66 -35.40 27.65
N ILE A 860 -43.84 -36.02 27.69
CA ILE A 860 -44.58 -36.46 26.50
C ILE A 860 -45.81 -35.56 26.37
N GLU A 861 -45.79 -34.67 25.38
CA GLU A 861 -46.86 -33.71 25.08
C GLU A 861 -47.65 -34.09 23.81
N GLY A 862 -47.13 -35.01 23.00
CA GLY A 862 -47.82 -35.53 21.83
C GLY A 862 -47.20 -36.80 21.27
N ILE A 863 -47.97 -37.54 20.46
CA ILE A 863 -47.57 -38.77 19.77
C ILE A 863 -48.09 -38.66 18.34
N ALA A 864 -47.25 -38.97 17.35
CA ALA A 864 -47.62 -38.85 15.93
C ALA A 864 -48.76 -39.82 15.54
N ASN A 865 -49.55 -39.48 14.51
CA ASN A 865 -50.66 -40.34 14.07
C ASN A 865 -50.20 -41.71 13.58
N GLY A 866 -50.89 -42.77 13.98
CA GLY A 866 -50.72 -44.12 13.40
C GLY A 866 -49.40 -44.78 13.77
N THR A 867 -48.76 -44.29 14.84
CA THR A 867 -47.51 -44.82 15.34
C THR A 867 -47.67 -45.27 16.79
N THR A 868 -46.79 -46.18 17.22
CA THR A 868 -46.77 -46.72 18.58
C THR A 868 -45.43 -46.38 19.21
N LEU A 869 -45.46 -45.73 20.36
CA LEU A 869 -44.29 -45.18 21.03
C LEU A 869 -43.96 -45.95 22.32
N LYS A 870 -42.69 -46.28 22.53
CA LYS A 870 -42.16 -46.68 23.83
C LYS A 870 -41.38 -45.52 24.44
N ALA A 871 -41.62 -45.25 25.71
CA ALA A 871 -41.00 -44.14 26.41
C ALA A 871 -40.18 -44.59 27.62
N TYR A 872 -38.97 -44.07 27.74
CA TYR A 872 -38.05 -44.38 28.81
C TYR A 872 -37.57 -43.08 29.47
N GLY A 873 -37.83 -42.87 30.75
CA GLY A 873 -37.26 -41.74 31.51
C GLY A 873 -35.75 -41.88 31.59
N GLY A 874 -35.24 -43.09 31.83
CA GLY A 874 -33.84 -43.47 31.63
C GLY A 874 -33.74 -44.90 31.08
N TYR A 875 -32.90 -45.10 30.07
CA TYR A 875 -32.61 -46.41 29.47
C TYR A 875 -31.14 -46.76 29.63
N THR A 876 -30.84 -47.90 30.26
CA THR A 876 -29.47 -48.39 30.48
C THR A 876 -29.30 -49.79 29.90
N GLY A 877 -28.57 -49.90 28.79
CA GLY A 877 -28.31 -51.17 28.08
C GLY A 877 -26.99 -51.86 28.40
N GLY A 878 -26.10 -51.20 29.17
CA GLY A 878 -24.81 -51.75 29.59
C GLY A 878 -24.96 -52.93 30.57
N ALA A 879 -24.03 -53.88 30.54
CA ALA A 879 -24.14 -55.11 31.33
C ALA A 879 -24.14 -54.89 32.86
N HIS A 880 -23.64 -53.74 33.33
CA HIS A 880 -23.48 -53.42 34.76
C HIS A 880 -24.24 -52.17 35.22
N GLY A 881 -24.89 -51.42 34.32
CA GLY A 881 -25.51 -50.12 34.63
C GLY A 881 -26.87 -50.22 35.34
N GLY A 882 -27.25 -49.18 36.09
CA GLY A 882 -28.59 -49.04 36.71
C GLY A 882 -29.42 -47.91 36.06
N SER A 883 -30.62 -47.64 36.56
CA SER A 883 -31.43 -46.49 36.13
C SER A 883 -32.14 -45.83 37.31
N LYS A 884 -31.74 -44.63 37.72
CA LYS A 884 -32.13 -44.05 39.02
C LYS A 884 -32.71 -42.63 38.90
N ASP A 885 -33.72 -42.31 39.70
CA ASP A 885 -34.26 -40.95 39.85
C ASP A 885 -34.74 -40.32 38.52
N ASN A 886 -35.12 -41.16 37.55
CA ASN A 886 -35.63 -40.75 36.25
C ASN A 886 -37.16 -40.59 36.30
N THR A 887 -37.69 -39.58 35.60
CA THR A 887 -39.11 -39.23 35.62
C THR A 887 -39.67 -39.16 34.21
N VAL A 888 -40.88 -39.69 34.00
CA VAL A 888 -41.66 -39.48 32.78
C VAL A 888 -42.93 -38.74 33.14
N HIS A 889 -43.15 -37.57 32.53
CA HIS A 889 -44.40 -36.85 32.59
C HIS A 889 -45.19 -37.07 31.30
N ILE A 890 -46.46 -37.43 31.45
CA ILE A 890 -47.37 -37.61 30.31
C ILE A 890 -48.46 -36.55 30.44
N ASN A 891 -48.46 -35.59 29.51
CA ASN A 891 -49.47 -34.55 29.46
C ASN A 891 -50.06 -34.46 28.05
N LEU A 892 -51.15 -35.20 27.83
CA LEU A 892 -51.83 -35.30 26.54
C LEU A 892 -53.08 -34.39 26.47
N GLU A 893 -53.18 -33.34 27.30
CA GLU A 893 -54.35 -32.47 27.35
C GLU A 893 -54.47 -31.55 26.12
N LYS A 894 -55.41 -31.87 25.23
CA LYS A 894 -55.99 -31.06 24.13
C LYS A 894 -55.06 -30.01 23.49
N LEU A 895 -54.23 -30.44 22.53
CA LEU A 895 -53.64 -29.54 21.54
C LEU A 895 -54.68 -29.08 20.48
N PRO A 896 -54.67 -27.80 20.06
CA PRO A 896 -55.57 -27.26 19.04
C PRO A 896 -55.11 -27.67 17.64
N GLY A 897 -55.92 -28.50 16.97
CA GLY A 897 -55.72 -28.90 15.58
C GLY A 897 -55.40 -30.39 15.46
N ASN A 898 -56.42 -31.20 15.15
CA ASN A 898 -56.35 -32.64 14.93
C ASN A 898 -55.18 -33.08 14.01
N VAL A 899 -54.04 -33.43 14.59
CA VAL A 899 -53.01 -34.29 13.98
C VAL A 899 -52.67 -35.41 14.95
N ALA A 900 -53.63 -36.32 15.12
CA ALA A 900 -53.35 -37.75 15.16
C ALA A 900 -52.82 -38.38 16.46
N SER A 901 -53.68 -38.84 17.37
CA SER A 901 -53.25 -39.57 18.58
C SER A 901 -52.69 -40.96 18.23
N GLY A 902 -51.36 -41.09 18.13
CA GLY A 902 -50.70 -42.39 18.20
C GLY A 902 -50.86 -43.05 19.57
N ASP A 903 -50.43 -44.30 19.67
CA ASP A 903 -50.53 -45.11 20.89
C ASP A 903 -49.21 -45.11 21.67
N LEU A 904 -49.30 -45.18 23.00
CA LEU A 904 -48.16 -45.39 23.88
C LEU A 904 -48.14 -46.88 24.28
N ASP A 905 -47.15 -47.63 23.78
CA ASP A 905 -47.01 -49.08 24.01
C ASP A 905 -46.62 -49.36 25.47
N SER A 906 -45.55 -48.71 25.91
CA SER A 906 -44.95 -48.95 27.21
C SER A 906 -44.22 -47.71 27.71
N VAL A 907 -44.32 -47.45 29.02
CA VAL A 907 -43.64 -46.34 29.69
C VAL A 907 -42.85 -46.86 30.87
N TYR A 908 -41.57 -46.50 30.91
CA TYR A 908 -40.65 -46.87 31.98
C TYR A 908 -40.08 -45.60 32.60
N GLY A 909 -40.19 -45.45 33.93
CA GLY A 909 -39.49 -44.38 34.65
C GLY A 909 -37.98 -44.55 34.54
N GLY A 910 -37.50 -45.75 34.85
CA GLY A 910 -36.15 -46.23 34.56
C GLY A 910 -36.19 -47.65 34.01
N TYR A 911 -35.23 -48.00 33.17
CA TYR A 911 -35.06 -49.32 32.57
C TYR A 911 -33.58 -49.67 32.54
N ALA A 912 -33.22 -50.84 33.07
CA ALA A 912 -31.86 -51.38 32.96
C ALA A 912 -31.92 -52.84 32.50
N GLU A 913 -31.09 -53.18 31.51
CA GLU A 913 -30.93 -54.54 31.00
C GLU A 913 -29.45 -54.94 31.02
N GLY A 914 -29.16 -56.14 31.51
CA GLY A 914 -27.77 -56.59 31.66
C GLY A 914 -27.67 -57.76 32.63
N ALA A 915 -26.68 -58.64 32.42
CA ALA A 915 -26.46 -59.80 33.28
C ALA A 915 -26.13 -59.42 34.74
N ASN A 916 -25.61 -58.21 34.96
CA ASN A 916 -25.23 -57.66 36.25
C ASN A 916 -25.84 -56.26 36.48
N ALA A 917 -27.03 -56.01 35.92
CA ALA A 917 -27.68 -54.70 35.99
C ALA A 917 -27.81 -54.17 37.43
N GLY A 918 -27.56 -52.88 37.60
CA GLY A 918 -27.67 -52.17 38.88
C GLY A 918 -29.11 -51.93 39.32
N ALA A 919 -29.30 -51.14 40.38
CA ALA A 919 -30.64 -50.79 40.86
C ALA A 919 -31.43 -49.97 39.83
N VAL A 920 -32.73 -50.25 39.74
CA VAL A 920 -33.75 -49.51 38.97
C VAL A 920 -34.76 -48.90 39.92
#